data_AF-A0A8B8HWV5-F1
#
_entry.id   AF-A0A8B8HWV5-F1
#
_cell.length_a   1.000
_cell.length_b   1.000
_cell.length_c   1.000
_cell.angle_alpha   90.00
_cell.angle_beta   90.00
_cell.angle_gamma   90.00
#
_symmetry.space_group_name_H-M   'P 1'
#
loop_
_entity.id
_entity.type
_entity.pdbx_description
1 polymer ?
#
loop_
_entity_poly.entity_id
_entity_poly.type
_entity_poly.pdbx_seq_one_letter_code
_entity_poly.pdbx_strand_id
1 'polypeptide(L)'
;MLFVKLNAGQRESVVLLRSNITRLTARVIRAAGFDLQQVEHLSVMDAPNLEHVAVEDLTKMPNLKSLFITQAPLLHRIPPLPALPELRTFIVTTSGLVEVPNLSHVHDKNSANTSLPYLQAIDLEGNHIKRIPSHALRVRADQVSLNYNLIEEVPAHAFKNSQISKLSFKGNTKLKKLDDLAFAGNLLLRQLDLSNTAITSLPTKGLEKLQILRIEKTPSLKYIPSIYEFQHLEKAFLTHHFHCCAFAFPERHNPARHALYETQLAIMAQKCGKNSHRNTSEPRKRRSINLNSDTKRSTTNVYDDTSTESQDNGSWASDEYFSDSGSFEDYDQGDFHEPVNNSLGVTYFAECGNFSLSRREVACTPLPDALNPCEDVMGWSWLRASVWFVITAAVVGNIAVLLVLLTNHTELTVPRFLMCHLAFSDLCTGLYLFMIAVVDLRSYGEFFNYAYDWQYGVGCKIAGFLSVFSGQLSVFTLTIVTLERWFAITYAIYLERRISLGAAAKIMIGGWMFSILMAGLPLAGVSDYSSTSICLPVESEGIEDAVYQGGLFLTNAVAWVTIVVCYVQIYRSLGGGGEKYGGRGAAAAAERRIANKMALLIGTDLLCWAPVAFFGVTALAGVPLVDVSHGKVLLVFFYPLNACANPFLYAILTKQYRRDLITLIARTGQCNWLVERYKLAATPPPTAHTNPSAPAALVPLVDYNRSISQVTKNGEAEIL
;
A
#
# COMPACT_ATOMS: atom_id res chain seq x y z
N MET A 1 -51.93 -10.31 -1.94
CA MET A 1 -51.91 -9.03 -1.23
C MET A 1 -52.44 -9.26 0.17
N LEU A 2 -51.55 -9.20 1.16
CA LEU A 2 -51.88 -9.33 2.57
C LEU A 2 -51.85 -7.92 3.18
N PHE A 3 -52.98 -7.48 3.71
CA PHE A 3 -53.07 -6.23 4.47
C PHE A 3 -52.92 -6.57 5.95
N VAL A 4 -51.84 -6.10 6.59
CA VAL A 4 -51.66 -6.27 8.04
C VAL A 4 -52.01 -4.95 8.73
N LYS A 5 -53.09 -4.96 9.50
CA LYS A 5 -53.55 -3.82 10.30
C LYS A 5 -53.04 -3.96 11.73
N LEU A 6 -51.98 -3.22 12.05
CA LEU A 6 -51.43 -3.14 13.41
C LEU A 6 -52.06 -1.94 14.12
N ASN A 7 -53.08 -2.21 14.95
CA ASN A 7 -53.76 -1.19 15.75
C ASN A 7 -53.01 -0.93 17.06
N ALA A 8 -52.66 0.34 17.30
CA ALA A 8 -52.08 0.82 18.57
C ALA A 8 -52.84 2.07 19.06
N GLY A 9 -54.14 1.88 19.38
CA GLY A 9 -55.06 2.97 19.68
C GLY A 9 -55.65 3.62 18.42
N GLN A 10 -55.91 4.93 18.45
CA GLN A 10 -56.45 5.74 17.34
C GLN A 10 -55.40 6.03 16.23
N ARG A 11 -54.49 5.08 15.97
CA ARG A 11 -53.35 5.24 15.06
C ARG A 11 -53.17 3.97 14.26
N GLU A 12 -53.15 4.13 12.95
CA GLU A 12 -53.11 3.02 12.01
C GLU A 12 -51.73 2.91 11.36
N SER A 13 -51.17 1.70 11.40
CA SER A 13 -50.01 1.31 10.59
C SER A 13 -50.48 0.42 9.45
N VAL A 14 -50.27 0.86 8.22
CA VAL A 14 -50.68 0.19 6.97
C VAL A 14 -49.48 -0.58 6.43
N VAL A 15 -49.54 -1.91 6.44
CA VAL A 15 -48.54 -2.76 5.79
C VAL A 15 -49.16 -3.50 4.61
N LEU A 16 -48.67 -3.20 3.41
CA LEU A 16 -49.03 -3.85 2.15
C LEU A 16 -47.95 -4.89 1.81
N LEU A 17 -48.17 -6.15 2.17
CA LEU A 17 -47.22 -7.24 1.91
C LEU A 17 -47.67 -8.10 0.73
N ARG A 18 -46.73 -8.49 -0.15
CA ARG A 18 -47.01 -9.31 -1.36
C ARG A 18 -48.10 -8.67 -2.22
N SER A 19 -47.85 -7.42 -2.60
CA SER A 19 -48.82 -6.54 -3.23
C SER A 19 -48.67 -6.55 -4.75
N ASN A 20 -49.68 -7.07 -5.45
CA ASN A 20 -49.74 -7.06 -6.91
C ASN A 20 -50.38 -5.75 -7.41
N ILE A 21 -49.89 -4.60 -6.90
CA ILE A 21 -50.39 -3.28 -7.24
C ILE A 21 -49.41 -2.61 -8.21
N THR A 22 -49.92 -2.08 -9.33
CA THR A 22 -49.12 -1.29 -10.27
C THR A 22 -48.99 0.18 -9.85
N ARG A 23 -49.97 0.69 -9.10
CA ARG A 23 -50.01 2.08 -8.62
C ARG A 23 -50.40 2.17 -7.14
N LEU A 24 -49.54 2.79 -6.33
CA LEU A 24 -49.87 3.14 -4.95
C LEU A 24 -50.76 4.40 -4.95
N THR A 25 -51.98 4.27 -4.41
CA THR A 25 -53.01 5.34 -4.39
C THR A 25 -53.84 5.29 -3.10
N ALA A 26 -54.45 6.41 -2.73
CA ALA A 26 -55.39 6.54 -1.60
C ALA A 26 -56.73 5.82 -1.85
N ARG A 27 -56.95 5.24 -3.04
CA ARG A 27 -58.04 4.29 -3.29
C ARG A 27 -57.70 2.89 -2.77
N VAL A 28 -56.47 2.41 -3.00
CA VAL A 28 -55.99 1.09 -2.53
C VAL A 28 -56.01 1.01 -1.00
N ILE A 29 -55.55 2.07 -0.32
CA ILE A 29 -55.51 2.11 1.16
C ILE A 29 -56.92 2.10 1.76
N ARG A 30 -57.85 2.91 1.23
CA ARG A 30 -59.25 2.93 1.69
C ARG A 30 -60.03 1.66 1.37
N ALA A 31 -59.76 1.01 0.24
CA ALA A 31 -60.37 -0.28 -0.12
C ALA A 31 -60.03 -1.40 0.88
N ALA A 32 -58.98 -1.23 1.70
CA ALA A 32 -58.58 -2.15 2.75
C ALA A 32 -59.07 -1.76 4.17
N GLY A 33 -59.97 -0.78 4.29
CA GLY A 33 -60.59 -0.43 5.58
C GLY A 33 -59.68 0.36 6.54
N PHE A 34 -58.81 1.20 5.99
CA PHE A 34 -57.99 2.16 6.75
C PHE A 34 -58.50 3.59 6.57
N ASP A 35 -58.48 4.37 7.66
CA ASP A 35 -58.78 5.80 7.64
C ASP A 35 -57.49 6.59 7.40
N LEU A 36 -57.42 7.26 6.25
CA LEU A 36 -56.26 8.06 5.82
C LEU A 36 -55.87 9.13 6.84
N GLN A 37 -56.81 9.67 7.63
CA GLN A 37 -56.51 10.65 8.67
C GLN A 37 -55.73 10.05 9.86
N GLN A 38 -55.85 8.75 10.10
CA GLN A 38 -55.22 8.02 11.21
C GLN A 38 -53.94 7.26 10.82
N VAL A 39 -53.57 7.24 9.52
CA VAL A 39 -52.35 6.57 9.05
C VAL A 39 -51.11 7.37 9.47
N GLU A 40 -50.35 6.83 10.42
CA GLU A 40 -49.03 7.38 10.79
C GLU A 40 -47.88 6.67 10.07
N HIS A 41 -48.06 5.41 9.67
CA HIS A 41 -47.03 4.59 9.05
C HIS A 41 -47.58 3.86 7.82
N LEU A 42 -46.97 4.08 6.65
CA LEU A 42 -47.27 3.37 5.42
C LEU A 42 -46.06 2.56 4.97
N SER A 43 -46.22 1.25 4.83
CA SER A 43 -45.18 0.32 4.40
C SER A 43 -45.67 -0.53 3.24
N VAL A 44 -44.89 -0.57 2.16
CA VAL A 44 -45.12 -1.42 0.98
C VAL A 44 -43.93 -2.35 0.84
N MET A 45 -44.17 -3.66 0.93
CA MET A 45 -43.12 -4.69 0.96
C MET A 45 -43.47 -5.82 -0.02
N ASP A 46 -42.48 -6.34 -0.73
CA ASP A 46 -42.66 -7.42 -1.72
C ASP A 46 -43.72 -6.99 -2.77
N ALA A 47 -43.34 -6.00 -3.58
CA ALA A 47 -44.21 -5.28 -4.51
C ALA A 47 -43.65 -5.32 -5.94
N PRO A 48 -43.48 -6.51 -6.55
CA PRO A 48 -42.71 -6.71 -7.78
C PRO A 48 -43.21 -5.88 -8.97
N ASN A 49 -44.52 -5.61 -9.02
CA ASN A 49 -45.18 -4.95 -10.14
C ASN A 49 -45.47 -3.45 -9.90
N LEU A 50 -44.96 -2.84 -8.82
CA LEU A 50 -45.21 -1.43 -8.51
C LEU A 50 -44.39 -0.52 -9.44
N GLU A 51 -45.07 0.23 -10.30
CA GLU A 51 -44.46 1.16 -11.27
C GLU A 51 -44.51 2.63 -10.79
N HIS A 52 -45.59 3.01 -10.08
CA HIS A 52 -45.89 4.43 -9.83
C HIS A 52 -46.47 4.70 -8.43
N VAL A 53 -45.91 5.70 -7.75
CA VAL A 53 -46.45 6.27 -6.51
C VAL A 53 -47.21 7.56 -6.83
N ALA A 54 -48.52 7.60 -6.56
CA ALA A 54 -49.30 8.83 -6.68
C ALA A 54 -49.00 9.74 -5.47
N VAL A 55 -47.93 10.55 -5.56
CA VAL A 55 -47.48 11.39 -4.43
C VAL A 55 -48.53 12.42 -3.98
N GLU A 56 -49.39 12.90 -4.88
CA GLU A 56 -50.54 13.75 -4.54
C GLU A 56 -51.51 13.07 -3.57
N ASP A 57 -51.70 11.76 -3.68
CA ASP A 57 -52.56 10.99 -2.78
C ASP A 57 -51.98 10.87 -1.36
N LEU A 58 -50.68 11.11 -1.17
CA LEU A 58 -50.04 11.13 0.16
C LEU A 58 -50.49 12.34 0.99
N THR A 59 -50.87 13.46 0.35
CA THR A 59 -51.40 14.66 1.05
C THR A 59 -52.68 14.38 1.84
N LYS A 60 -53.37 13.27 1.54
CA LYS A 60 -54.62 12.83 2.20
C LYS A 60 -54.33 12.10 3.52
N MET A 61 -53.07 11.89 3.87
CA MET A 61 -52.57 11.31 5.12
C MET A 61 -51.69 12.33 5.88
N PRO A 62 -52.28 13.38 6.47
CA PRO A 62 -51.51 14.51 7.04
C PRO A 62 -50.63 14.13 8.25
N ASN A 63 -50.95 13.02 8.92
CA ASN A 63 -50.23 12.49 10.07
C ASN A 63 -49.12 11.47 9.71
N LEU A 64 -48.80 11.29 8.42
CA LEU A 64 -47.83 10.31 7.94
C LEU A 64 -46.40 10.63 8.38
N LYS A 65 -45.87 9.81 9.31
CA LYS A 65 -44.52 9.91 9.89
C LYS A 65 -43.49 9.06 9.17
N SER A 66 -43.90 7.96 8.53
CA SER A 66 -42.98 7.13 7.76
C SER A 66 -43.59 6.55 6.49
N LEU A 67 -42.83 6.60 5.41
CA LEU A 67 -43.09 5.90 4.16
C LEU A 67 -41.94 4.91 3.91
N PHE A 68 -42.27 3.62 3.87
CA PHE A 68 -41.37 2.54 3.46
C PHE A 68 -41.87 1.92 2.15
N ILE A 69 -40.98 1.72 1.19
CA ILE A 69 -41.21 0.94 -0.03
C ILE A 69 -40.01 0.01 -0.22
N THR A 70 -40.22 -1.30 -0.26
CA THR A 70 -39.13 -2.27 -0.44
C THR A 70 -39.48 -3.31 -1.50
N GLN A 71 -38.47 -3.75 -2.25
CA GLN A 71 -38.61 -4.80 -3.28
C GLN A 71 -39.62 -4.40 -4.38
N ALA A 72 -39.45 -3.19 -4.94
CA ALA A 72 -40.25 -2.63 -6.04
C ALA A 72 -39.37 -2.37 -7.29
N PRO A 73 -38.97 -3.41 -8.05
CA PRO A 73 -37.98 -3.30 -9.13
C PRO A 73 -38.45 -2.50 -10.35
N LEU A 74 -39.75 -2.35 -10.58
CA LEU A 74 -40.31 -1.53 -11.67
C LEU A 74 -40.50 -0.05 -11.29
N LEU A 75 -40.28 0.32 -10.02
CA LEU A 75 -40.46 1.69 -9.53
C LEU A 75 -39.25 2.57 -9.93
N HIS A 76 -39.19 2.97 -11.20
CA HIS A 76 -38.02 3.66 -11.75
C HIS A 76 -37.86 5.13 -11.34
N ARG A 77 -38.96 5.80 -10.99
CA ARG A 77 -38.97 7.18 -10.47
C ARG A 77 -40.12 7.38 -9.50
N ILE A 78 -39.91 8.25 -8.50
CA ILE A 78 -40.96 8.82 -7.67
C ILE A 78 -41.00 10.33 -8.01
N PRO A 79 -42.17 10.92 -8.35
CA PRO A 79 -42.30 12.36 -8.57
C PRO A 79 -41.92 13.18 -7.31
N PRO A 80 -41.61 14.49 -7.43
CA PRO A 80 -41.30 15.34 -6.27
C PRO A 80 -42.34 15.20 -5.15
N LEU A 81 -41.89 14.98 -3.91
CA LEU A 81 -42.82 14.80 -2.79
C LEU A 81 -43.47 16.13 -2.42
N PRO A 82 -44.79 16.15 -2.16
CA PRO A 82 -45.47 17.32 -1.60
C PRO A 82 -45.04 17.56 -0.16
N ALA A 83 -45.48 18.68 0.43
CA ALA A 83 -45.32 18.94 1.86
C ALA A 83 -45.99 17.83 2.69
N LEU A 84 -45.19 17.05 3.42
CA LEU A 84 -45.59 16.00 4.35
C LEU A 84 -45.09 16.38 5.75
N PRO A 85 -45.83 17.24 6.47
CA PRO A 85 -45.33 18.02 7.60
C PRO A 85 -44.81 17.21 8.79
N GLU A 86 -45.30 15.98 8.99
CA GLU A 86 -44.92 15.13 10.13
C GLU A 86 -44.01 13.96 9.74
N LEU A 87 -43.59 13.89 8.46
CA LEU A 87 -42.70 12.84 7.96
C LEU A 87 -41.34 12.89 8.70
N ARG A 88 -40.80 11.73 9.04
CA ARG A 88 -39.50 11.56 9.71
C ARG A 88 -38.64 10.49 9.05
N THR A 89 -39.28 9.50 8.42
CA THR A 89 -38.58 8.36 7.82
C THR A 89 -39.07 8.13 6.40
N PHE A 90 -38.15 8.20 5.43
CA PHE A 90 -38.42 7.93 4.03
C PHE A 90 -37.44 6.87 3.52
N ILE A 91 -37.93 5.65 3.30
CA ILE A 91 -37.12 4.51 2.90
C ILE A 91 -37.68 3.93 1.61
N VAL A 92 -36.85 3.87 0.57
CA VAL A 92 -37.16 3.19 -0.68
C VAL A 92 -35.97 2.32 -1.06
N THR A 93 -35.98 1.02 -0.70
CA THR A 93 -34.81 0.14 -0.82
C THR A 93 -35.04 -1.07 -1.72
N THR A 94 -33.97 -1.62 -2.28
CA THR A 94 -33.99 -2.80 -3.17
C THR A 94 -35.02 -2.63 -4.31
N SER A 95 -35.02 -1.47 -4.96
CA SER A 95 -36.09 -1.01 -5.86
C SER A 95 -35.53 -0.35 -7.13
N GLY A 96 -36.40 -0.06 -8.10
CA GLY A 96 -36.00 0.31 -9.45
C GLY A 96 -35.43 1.72 -9.67
N LEU A 97 -35.28 2.55 -8.62
CA LEU A 97 -35.08 4.01 -8.77
C LEU A 97 -33.79 4.35 -9.52
N VAL A 98 -33.88 5.24 -10.51
CA VAL A 98 -32.74 5.67 -11.36
C VAL A 98 -32.18 7.05 -10.94
N GLU A 99 -32.90 7.78 -10.11
CA GLU A 99 -32.62 9.18 -9.72
C GLU A 99 -33.14 9.43 -8.30
N VAL A 100 -32.45 10.28 -7.53
CA VAL A 100 -32.88 10.65 -6.17
C VAL A 100 -34.19 11.45 -6.25
N PRO A 101 -35.28 11.04 -5.56
CA PRO A 101 -36.53 11.80 -5.57
C PRO A 101 -36.35 13.16 -4.88
N ASN A 102 -37.03 14.18 -5.39
CA ASN A 102 -36.95 15.53 -4.80
C ASN A 102 -37.74 15.59 -3.48
N LEU A 103 -37.03 15.87 -2.38
CA LEU A 103 -37.54 16.01 -1.02
C LEU A 103 -37.49 17.46 -0.50
N SER A 104 -37.02 18.44 -1.29
CA SER A 104 -36.74 19.81 -0.82
C SER A 104 -37.93 20.52 -0.16
N HIS A 105 -39.15 20.20 -0.59
CA HIS A 105 -40.40 20.83 -0.13
C HIS A 105 -41.15 20.00 0.93
N VAL A 106 -40.60 18.86 1.37
CA VAL A 106 -41.32 17.90 2.22
C VAL A 106 -41.69 18.45 3.60
N HIS A 107 -41.06 19.55 4.04
CA HIS A 107 -41.30 20.19 5.34
C HIS A 107 -41.72 21.66 5.25
N ASP A 108 -42.14 22.12 4.07
CA ASP A 108 -42.64 23.49 3.88
C ASP A 108 -44.00 23.67 4.60
N LYS A 109 -43.96 24.25 5.81
CA LYS A 109 -45.15 24.64 6.59
C LYS A 109 -45.42 26.14 6.42
N ASN A 110 -46.64 26.50 6.04
CA ASN A 110 -47.16 27.89 6.04
C ASN A 110 -47.38 28.47 7.47
N SER A 111 -46.63 28.05 8.49
CA SER A 111 -46.83 28.43 9.89
C SER A 111 -45.53 28.87 10.54
N ALA A 112 -45.47 30.13 10.97
CA ALA A 112 -44.25 30.82 11.37
C ALA A 112 -43.69 30.44 12.76
N ASN A 113 -44.40 29.64 13.57
CA ASN A 113 -44.09 29.41 14.99
C ASN A 113 -44.11 27.92 15.39
N THR A 114 -43.32 27.09 14.70
CA THR A 114 -42.95 25.75 15.20
C THR A 114 -41.55 25.39 14.71
N SER A 115 -40.77 24.67 15.51
CA SER A 115 -39.47 24.13 15.09
C SER A 115 -39.63 23.28 13.82
N LEU A 116 -38.97 23.69 12.73
CA LEU A 116 -39.02 22.99 11.44
C LEU A 116 -38.70 21.50 11.62
N PRO A 117 -39.58 20.59 11.16
CA PRO A 117 -39.40 19.15 11.35
C PRO A 117 -38.10 18.66 10.72
N TYR A 118 -37.61 17.52 11.23
CA TYR A 118 -36.37 16.90 10.80
C TYR A 118 -36.65 15.46 10.37
N LEU A 119 -36.01 15.05 9.28
CA LEU A 119 -35.98 13.65 8.92
C LEU A 119 -34.98 12.94 9.84
N GLN A 120 -35.39 11.82 10.41
CA GLN A 120 -34.49 10.92 11.12
C GLN A 120 -33.66 10.11 10.13
N ALA A 121 -34.30 9.57 9.08
CA ALA A 121 -33.62 8.78 8.06
C ALA A 121 -34.23 8.97 6.66
N ILE A 122 -33.36 9.20 5.68
CA ILE A 122 -33.59 8.90 4.26
C ILE A 122 -32.73 7.68 3.93
N ASP A 123 -33.34 6.63 3.36
CA ASP A 123 -32.60 5.45 2.91
C ASP A 123 -33.04 5.02 1.51
N LEU A 124 -32.08 5.01 0.59
CA LEU A 124 -32.24 4.65 -0.81
C LEU A 124 -31.29 3.50 -1.21
N GLU A 125 -30.87 2.69 -0.24
CA GLU A 125 -29.98 1.55 -0.42
C GLU A 125 -30.48 0.53 -1.47
N GLY A 126 -29.58 0.06 -2.34
CA GLY A 126 -29.83 -1.04 -3.26
C GLY A 126 -30.76 -0.68 -4.44
N ASN A 127 -30.76 0.57 -4.88
CA ASN A 127 -31.49 1.00 -6.08
C ASN A 127 -30.55 1.05 -7.32
N HIS A 128 -30.98 1.71 -8.39
CA HIS A 128 -30.22 1.90 -9.62
C HIS A 128 -29.87 3.38 -9.86
N ILE A 129 -29.75 4.16 -8.78
CA ILE A 129 -29.59 5.62 -8.84
C ILE A 129 -28.24 5.95 -9.48
N LYS A 130 -28.28 6.76 -10.55
CA LYS A 130 -27.07 7.20 -11.28
C LYS A 130 -26.75 8.68 -11.08
N ARG A 131 -27.72 9.47 -10.62
CA ARG A 131 -27.63 10.94 -10.53
C ARG A 131 -28.27 11.45 -9.24
N ILE A 132 -27.63 12.46 -8.67
CA ILE A 132 -28.10 13.23 -7.50
C ILE A 132 -28.39 14.66 -8.00
N PRO A 133 -29.65 15.07 -8.16
CA PRO A 133 -29.97 16.44 -8.53
C PRO A 133 -29.62 17.38 -7.36
N SER A 134 -28.91 18.49 -7.64
CA SER A 134 -28.33 19.40 -6.64
C SER A 134 -29.32 20.11 -5.70
N HIS A 135 -30.62 19.96 -5.94
CA HIS A 135 -31.70 20.48 -5.10
C HIS A 135 -32.51 19.36 -4.41
N ALA A 136 -32.42 18.10 -4.86
CA ALA A 136 -33.30 17.03 -4.42
C ALA A 136 -33.20 16.70 -2.92
N LEU A 137 -32.00 16.87 -2.35
CA LEU A 137 -31.68 16.58 -0.94
C LEU A 137 -31.48 17.85 -0.10
N ARG A 138 -32.11 18.97 -0.48
CA ARG A 138 -32.12 20.22 0.32
C ARG A 138 -33.04 20.08 1.55
N VAL A 139 -32.62 19.25 2.50
CA VAL A 139 -33.40 18.85 3.69
C VAL A 139 -32.56 18.91 4.97
N ARG A 140 -33.24 18.85 6.12
CA ARG A 140 -32.62 18.57 7.43
C ARG A 140 -32.84 17.09 7.75
N ALA A 141 -31.76 16.31 7.85
CA ALA A 141 -31.79 14.87 8.12
C ALA A 141 -30.68 14.44 9.09
N ASP A 142 -30.94 13.51 10.01
CA ASP A 142 -29.82 12.89 10.75
C ASP A 142 -29.03 11.95 9.84
N GLN A 143 -29.70 11.09 9.06
CA GLN A 143 -29.03 10.14 8.17
C GLN A 143 -29.59 10.17 6.74
N VAL A 144 -28.68 10.10 5.76
CA VAL A 144 -28.97 9.86 4.33
C VAL A 144 -28.11 8.69 3.84
N SER A 145 -28.75 7.64 3.35
CA SER A 145 -28.11 6.46 2.72
C SER A 145 -28.40 6.42 1.23
N LEU A 146 -27.33 6.31 0.44
CA LEU A 146 -27.32 6.11 -1.02
C LEU A 146 -26.53 4.83 -1.38
N ASN A 147 -26.45 3.88 -0.45
CA ASN A 147 -25.62 2.68 -0.55
C ASN A 147 -25.99 1.76 -1.72
N TYR A 148 -25.03 0.98 -2.23
CA TYR A 148 -25.19 -0.04 -3.27
C TYR A 148 -26.03 0.44 -4.49
N ASN A 149 -25.73 1.64 -4.96
CA ASN A 149 -26.35 2.26 -6.14
C ASN A 149 -25.38 2.28 -7.34
N LEU A 150 -25.76 2.97 -8.41
CA LEU A 150 -24.99 3.08 -9.66
C LEU A 150 -24.45 4.51 -9.88
N ILE A 151 -24.14 5.22 -8.80
CA ILE A 151 -23.64 6.61 -8.84
C ILE A 151 -22.19 6.58 -9.38
N GLU A 152 -21.89 7.40 -10.38
CA GLU A 152 -20.58 7.46 -11.03
C GLU A 152 -19.78 8.73 -10.62
N GLU A 153 -20.50 9.81 -10.30
CA GLU A 153 -19.96 11.11 -9.84
C GLU A 153 -20.92 11.79 -8.85
N VAL A 154 -20.38 12.52 -7.86
CA VAL A 154 -21.13 13.48 -7.04
C VAL A 154 -20.81 14.91 -7.51
N PRO A 155 -21.78 15.65 -8.07
CA PRO A 155 -21.53 16.97 -8.68
C PRO A 155 -21.36 18.09 -7.66
N ALA A 156 -20.81 19.22 -8.12
CA ALA A 156 -20.70 20.46 -7.37
C ALA A 156 -22.02 20.82 -6.65
N HIS A 157 -21.93 21.23 -5.39
CA HIS A 157 -23.06 21.71 -4.59
C HIS A 157 -24.24 20.74 -4.43
N ALA A 158 -24.03 19.42 -4.57
CA ALA A 158 -25.07 18.38 -4.46
C ALA A 158 -25.90 18.44 -3.16
N PHE A 159 -25.33 18.99 -2.07
CA PHE A 159 -25.95 19.11 -0.75
C PHE A 159 -26.04 20.56 -0.24
N LYS A 160 -26.13 21.54 -1.15
CA LYS A 160 -26.14 22.97 -0.82
C LYS A 160 -27.41 23.36 -0.05
N ASN A 161 -27.21 24.01 1.10
CA ASN A 161 -28.24 24.33 2.09
C ASN A 161 -28.92 23.11 2.76
N SER A 162 -28.32 21.92 2.67
CA SER A 162 -28.76 20.73 3.39
C SER A 162 -28.15 20.67 4.80
N GLN A 163 -28.88 20.12 5.76
CA GLN A 163 -28.39 19.87 7.13
C GLN A 163 -28.43 18.36 7.40
N ILE A 164 -27.46 17.65 6.81
CA ILE A 164 -27.29 16.19 6.92
C ILE A 164 -26.16 15.89 7.92
N SER A 165 -26.43 15.06 8.92
CA SER A 165 -25.45 14.67 9.97
C SER A 165 -24.61 13.45 9.57
N LYS A 166 -25.21 12.44 8.94
CA LYS A 166 -24.55 11.23 8.41
C LYS A 166 -24.91 11.03 6.94
N LEU A 167 -23.90 10.82 6.09
CA LEU A 167 -24.06 10.55 4.66
C LEU A 167 -23.27 9.30 4.27
N SER A 168 -23.89 8.40 3.51
CA SER A 168 -23.27 7.14 3.10
C SER A 168 -23.50 6.84 1.62
N PHE A 169 -22.41 6.55 0.91
CA PHE A 169 -22.37 6.11 -0.49
C PHE A 169 -21.82 4.68 -0.62
N LYS A 170 -21.76 3.93 0.51
CA LYS A 170 -21.06 2.65 0.60
C LYS A 170 -21.47 1.68 -0.50
N GLY A 171 -20.48 1.09 -1.19
CA GLY A 171 -20.72 0.10 -2.23
C GLY A 171 -21.16 0.65 -3.58
N ASN A 172 -21.10 1.96 -3.83
CA ASN A 172 -21.17 2.51 -5.19
C ASN A 172 -19.84 2.26 -5.91
N THR A 173 -19.64 1.04 -6.41
CA THR A 173 -18.38 0.57 -7.03
C THR A 173 -17.98 1.32 -8.31
N LYS A 174 -18.86 2.17 -8.84
CA LYS A 174 -18.61 3.04 -9.99
C LYS A 174 -18.31 4.50 -9.63
N LEU A 175 -18.49 4.91 -8.37
CA LEU A 175 -18.28 6.29 -7.94
C LEU A 175 -16.80 6.60 -7.98
N LYS A 176 -16.37 7.40 -8.96
CA LYS A 176 -14.96 7.75 -9.22
C LYS A 176 -14.60 9.19 -8.91
N LYS A 177 -15.50 10.12 -9.22
CA LYS A 177 -15.28 11.56 -9.03
C LYS A 177 -16.18 12.10 -7.93
N LEU A 178 -15.56 12.80 -6.99
CA LEU A 178 -16.22 13.74 -6.09
C LEU A 178 -15.77 15.12 -6.55
N ASP A 179 -16.70 16.02 -6.82
CA ASP A 179 -16.38 17.41 -7.14
C ASP A 179 -15.83 18.16 -5.91
N ASP A 180 -14.88 19.07 -6.09
CA ASP A 180 -14.26 19.83 -5.00
C ASP A 180 -15.26 20.69 -4.21
N LEU A 181 -16.39 21.03 -4.83
CA LEU A 181 -17.50 21.74 -4.21
C LEU A 181 -18.71 20.84 -3.90
N ALA A 182 -18.60 19.51 -4.02
CA ALA A 182 -19.70 18.55 -3.82
C ALA A 182 -20.42 18.72 -2.46
N PHE A 183 -19.64 18.89 -1.39
CA PHE A 183 -20.13 19.08 -0.01
C PHE A 183 -20.17 20.56 0.41
N ALA A 184 -19.82 21.49 -0.47
CA ALA A 184 -19.77 22.92 -0.17
C ALA A 184 -21.17 23.56 -0.16
N GLY A 185 -21.50 24.29 0.91
CA GLY A 185 -22.75 25.04 1.03
C GLY A 185 -23.50 24.81 2.35
N ASN A 186 -22.87 25.13 3.48
CA ASN A 186 -23.45 25.07 4.84
C ASN A 186 -23.88 23.67 5.34
N LEU A 187 -23.29 22.61 4.79
CA LEU A 187 -23.48 21.24 5.25
C LEU A 187 -22.93 21.07 6.69
N LEU A 188 -23.63 20.30 7.53
CA LEU A 188 -23.26 20.02 8.93
C LEU A 188 -22.88 18.54 9.12
N LEU A 189 -22.08 18.01 8.19
CA LEU A 189 -21.73 16.60 8.12
C LEU A 189 -20.78 16.20 9.26
N ARG A 190 -21.18 15.17 10.02
CA ARG A 190 -20.39 14.57 11.11
C ARG A 190 -19.83 13.20 10.73
N GLN A 191 -20.54 12.44 9.90
CA GLN A 191 -20.09 11.13 9.43
C GLN A 191 -20.23 11.00 7.91
N LEU A 192 -19.17 10.54 7.25
CA LEU A 192 -19.12 10.27 5.81
C LEU A 192 -18.59 8.85 5.58
N ASP A 193 -19.36 8.03 4.86
CA ASP A 193 -18.97 6.68 4.45
C ASP A 193 -18.91 6.58 2.92
N LEU A 194 -17.69 6.39 2.40
CA LEU A 194 -17.32 6.23 1.00
C LEU A 194 -16.70 4.84 0.75
N SER A 195 -16.89 3.89 1.67
CA SER A 195 -16.28 2.56 1.59
C SER A 195 -16.80 1.76 0.40
N ASN A 196 -15.99 0.84 -0.14
CA ASN A 196 -16.32 0.06 -1.34
C ASN A 196 -16.73 0.93 -2.55
N THR A 197 -16.07 2.09 -2.74
CA THR A 197 -16.22 2.93 -3.93
C THR A 197 -14.95 2.86 -4.80
N ALA A 198 -14.88 3.69 -5.85
CA ALA A 198 -13.74 3.77 -6.77
C ALA A 198 -13.17 5.20 -6.86
N ILE A 199 -13.33 6.00 -5.79
CA ILE A 199 -12.86 7.40 -5.76
C ILE A 199 -11.34 7.48 -5.84
N THR A 200 -10.83 8.53 -6.48
CA THR A 200 -9.38 8.78 -6.64
C THR A 200 -8.86 9.91 -5.75
N SER A 201 -9.72 10.86 -5.39
CA SER A 201 -9.46 12.00 -4.49
C SER A 201 -10.62 12.20 -3.50
N LEU A 202 -10.40 13.06 -2.50
CA LEU A 202 -11.39 13.45 -1.50
C LEU A 202 -11.44 14.99 -1.41
N PRO A 203 -12.61 15.64 -1.60
CA PRO A 203 -12.72 17.09 -1.60
C PRO A 203 -12.55 17.67 -0.18
N THR A 204 -11.95 18.86 -0.07
CA THR A 204 -11.70 19.50 1.23
C THR A 204 -12.86 20.37 1.71
N LYS A 205 -13.58 21.03 0.81
CA LYS A 205 -14.59 22.04 1.18
C LYS A 205 -15.87 21.40 1.71
N GLY A 206 -16.28 21.83 2.90
CA GLY A 206 -17.48 21.33 3.59
C GLY A 206 -17.24 20.15 4.55
N LEU A 207 -16.02 19.61 4.65
CA LEU A 207 -15.68 18.52 5.59
C LEU A 207 -15.07 18.99 6.92
N GLU A 208 -14.97 20.31 7.15
CA GLU A 208 -14.37 20.94 8.34
C GLU A 208 -14.93 20.46 9.71
N LYS A 209 -16.18 19.97 9.71
CA LYS A 209 -16.93 19.53 10.90
C LYS A 209 -17.09 18.01 11.00
N LEU A 210 -16.45 17.26 10.10
CA LEU A 210 -16.51 15.81 10.05
C LEU A 210 -15.80 15.21 11.27
N GLN A 211 -16.49 14.31 11.98
CA GLN A 211 -15.98 13.59 13.16
C GLN A 211 -15.56 12.14 12.82
N ILE A 212 -16.26 11.50 11.87
CA ILE A 212 -16.01 10.11 11.46
C ILE A 212 -15.91 10.03 9.93
N LEU A 213 -14.75 9.60 9.44
CA LEU A 213 -14.51 9.30 8.03
C LEU A 213 -14.38 7.79 7.83
N ARG A 214 -15.04 7.25 6.80
CA ARG A 214 -14.91 5.85 6.38
C ARG A 214 -14.65 5.74 4.88
N ILE A 215 -13.53 5.14 4.53
CA ILE A 215 -13.06 4.86 3.16
C ILE A 215 -12.37 3.48 3.19
N GLU A 216 -13.11 2.46 3.63
CA GLU A 216 -12.63 1.07 3.65
C GLU A 216 -12.74 0.44 2.25
N LYS A 217 -11.86 -0.51 1.91
CA LYS A 217 -11.92 -1.30 0.65
C LYS A 217 -12.06 -0.45 -0.63
N THR A 218 -11.28 0.62 -0.72
CA THR A 218 -11.31 1.64 -1.78
C THR A 218 -9.86 1.95 -2.25
N PRO A 219 -9.19 0.99 -2.93
CA PRO A 219 -7.75 1.06 -3.20
C PRO A 219 -7.33 2.12 -4.23
N SER A 220 -8.29 2.71 -4.95
CA SER A 220 -8.07 3.79 -5.92
C SER A 220 -7.81 5.16 -5.28
N LEU A 221 -8.12 5.35 -3.99
CA LEU A 221 -7.81 6.61 -3.31
C LEU A 221 -6.30 6.71 -3.11
N LYS A 222 -5.66 7.60 -3.87
CA LYS A 222 -4.20 7.71 -3.90
C LYS A 222 -3.66 8.32 -2.62
N TYR A 223 -4.13 9.54 -2.32
CA TYR A 223 -3.65 10.37 -1.22
C TYR A 223 -4.81 10.85 -0.35
N ILE A 224 -4.53 11.11 0.93
CA ILE A 224 -5.44 11.82 1.82
C ILE A 224 -5.12 13.33 1.78
N PRO A 225 -6.12 14.24 1.75
CA PRO A 225 -5.86 15.69 1.81
C PRO A 225 -5.11 16.11 3.07
N SER A 226 -4.68 17.38 3.12
CA SER A 226 -4.01 17.93 4.30
C SER A 226 -4.88 17.80 5.55
N ILE A 227 -4.34 17.18 6.61
CA ILE A 227 -5.11 16.88 7.83
C ILE A 227 -5.67 18.12 8.54
N TYR A 228 -5.11 19.30 8.23
CA TYR A 228 -5.56 20.60 8.74
C TYR A 228 -6.94 21.03 8.23
N GLU A 229 -7.44 20.45 7.15
CA GLU A 229 -8.82 20.69 6.69
C GLU A 229 -9.84 19.89 7.53
N PHE A 230 -9.42 18.84 8.25
CA PHE A 230 -10.27 17.95 9.06
C PHE A 230 -10.30 18.35 10.55
N GLN A 231 -10.59 19.62 10.83
CA GLN A 231 -10.47 20.26 12.17
C GLN A 231 -11.18 19.54 13.34
N HIS A 232 -12.21 18.74 13.06
CA HIS A 232 -13.06 18.07 14.04
C HIS A 232 -13.02 16.54 13.99
N LEU A 233 -12.10 15.96 13.22
CA LEU A 233 -12.04 14.52 13.01
C LEU A 233 -11.58 13.80 14.29
N GLU A 234 -12.30 12.74 14.65
CA GLU A 234 -12.04 11.89 15.81
C GLU A 234 -11.64 10.48 15.38
N LYS A 235 -12.20 9.98 14.26
CA LYS A 235 -11.99 8.60 13.78
C LYS A 235 -11.89 8.53 12.26
N ALA A 236 -10.90 7.78 11.77
CA ALA A 236 -10.67 7.55 10.36
C ALA A 236 -10.49 6.04 10.08
N PHE A 237 -11.44 5.43 9.37
CA PHE A 237 -11.31 4.07 8.86
C PHE A 237 -10.98 4.16 7.38
N LEU A 238 -9.76 3.77 7.00
CA LEU A 238 -9.20 3.98 5.67
C LEU A 238 -8.83 2.63 5.03
N THR A 239 -8.41 2.65 3.76
CA THR A 239 -7.95 1.43 3.08
C THR A 239 -6.45 1.22 3.27
N HIS A 240 -5.66 2.30 3.25
CA HIS A 240 -4.20 2.24 3.23
C HIS A 240 -3.59 2.67 4.55
N HIS A 241 -2.69 1.86 5.11
CA HIS A 241 -1.99 2.14 6.37
C HIS A 241 -1.20 3.46 6.32
N PHE A 242 -0.60 3.80 5.16
CA PHE A 242 0.17 5.03 4.98
C PHE A 242 -0.69 6.30 5.04
N HIS A 243 -2.01 6.23 4.79
CA HIS A 243 -2.90 7.37 5.04
C HIS A 243 -3.05 7.68 6.53
N CYS A 244 -2.85 6.70 7.43
CA CYS A 244 -2.87 6.96 8.87
C CYS A 244 -1.58 7.64 9.37
N CYS A 245 -0.45 7.48 8.68
CA CYS A 245 0.80 8.18 8.97
C CYS A 245 0.64 9.71 8.92
N ALA A 246 -0.24 10.23 8.06
CA ALA A 246 -0.54 11.65 7.92
C ALA A 246 -1.01 12.32 9.22
N PHE A 247 -1.71 11.58 10.10
CA PHE A 247 -2.17 12.09 11.39
C PHE A 247 -1.08 12.03 12.49
N ALA A 248 -0.13 11.10 12.36
CA ALA A 248 1.01 10.98 13.27
C ALA A 248 2.11 12.02 12.96
N PHE A 249 2.42 12.22 11.67
CA PHE A 249 3.51 13.07 11.17
C PHE A 249 2.99 14.21 10.27
N PRO A 250 2.07 15.08 10.74
CA PRO A 250 1.44 16.11 9.92
C PRO A 250 2.42 17.17 9.41
N GLU A 251 3.54 17.37 10.12
CA GLU A 251 4.67 18.18 9.68
C GLU A 251 5.32 17.69 8.38
N ARG A 252 5.34 16.37 8.13
CA ARG A 252 5.90 15.74 6.92
C ARG A 252 4.85 15.43 5.86
N HIS A 253 3.57 15.34 6.25
CA HIS A 253 2.45 15.16 5.32
C HIS A 253 2.24 16.41 4.47
N ASN A 254 2.29 17.60 5.08
CA ASN A 254 2.18 18.86 4.37
C ASN A 254 2.96 19.98 5.08
N PRO A 255 4.29 20.09 4.83
CA PRO A 255 5.14 21.08 5.48
C PRO A 255 4.66 22.53 5.31
N ALA A 256 4.17 22.88 4.11
CA ALA A 256 3.69 24.23 3.81
C ALA A 256 2.42 24.58 4.62
N ARG A 257 1.44 23.68 4.69
CA ARG A 257 0.21 23.87 5.47
C ARG A 257 0.49 23.81 6.98
N HIS A 258 1.45 23.00 7.40
CA HIS A 258 1.94 22.95 8.79
C HIS A 258 2.52 24.30 9.23
N ALA A 259 3.46 24.87 8.47
CA ALA A 259 4.05 26.17 8.76
C ALA A 259 3.02 27.31 8.80
N LEU A 260 2.00 27.26 7.92
CA LEU A 260 0.86 28.17 7.97
C LEU A 260 0.00 27.98 9.24
N TYR A 261 -0.22 26.75 9.68
CA TYR A 261 -0.95 26.45 10.92
C TYR A 261 -0.18 26.94 12.17
N GLU A 262 1.13 26.68 12.26
CA GLU A 262 1.98 27.21 13.34
C GLU A 262 1.98 28.74 13.37
N THR A 263 2.07 29.38 12.20
CA THR A 263 2.00 30.84 12.07
C THR A 263 0.66 31.39 12.56
N GLN A 264 -0.45 30.75 12.19
CA GLN A 264 -1.80 31.11 12.66
C GLN A 264 -1.91 30.95 14.19
N LEU A 265 -1.41 29.84 14.74
CA LEU A 265 -1.38 29.58 16.17
C LEU A 265 -0.56 30.63 16.94
N ALA A 266 0.62 31.00 16.43
CA ALA A 266 1.47 32.03 17.00
C ALA A 266 0.79 33.42 17.01
N ILE A 267 0.08 33.77 15.94
CA ILE A 267 -0.71 35.01 15.86
C ILE A 267 -1.87 34.98 16.88
N MET A 268 -2.58 33.86 17.03
CA MET A 268 -3.63 33.71 18.03
C MET A 268 -3.09 33.81 19.46
N ALA A 269 -1.97 33.14 19.76
CA ALA A 269 -1.29 33.23 21.04
C ALA A 269 -0.84 34.68 21.35
N GLN A 270 -0.28 35.39 20.38
CA GLN A 270 0.11 36.79 20.55
C GLN A 270 -1.11 37.72 20.78
N LYS A 271 -2.21 37.51 20.05
CA LYS A 271 -3.48 38.25 20.28
C LYS A 271 -3.99 38.03 21.70
N CYS A 272 -4.00 36.79 22.18
CA CYS A 272 -4.48 36.50 23.53
C CYS A 272 -3.52 36.92 24.65
N GLY A 273 -2.19 36.89 24.42
CA GLY A 273 -1.21 37.50 25.33
C GLY A 273 -1.42 39.01 25.48
N LYS A 274 -1.66 39.72 24.36
CA LYS A 274 -2.01 41.15 24.36
C LYS A 274 -3.34 41.44 25.08
N ASN A 275 -4.37 40.60 24.88
CA ASN A 275 -5.64 40.73 25.60
C ASN A 275 -5.52 40.41 27.09
N SER A 276 -4.63 39.48 27.50
CA SER A 276 -4.35 39.18 28.91
C SER A 276 -3.86 40.42 29.66
N HIS A 277 -2.89 41.16 29.09
CA HIS A 277 -2.46 42.45 29.64
C HIS A 277 -3.58 43.49 29.65
N ARG A 278 -4.39 43.58 28.59
CA ARG A 278 -5.49 44.57 28.51
C ARG A 278 -6.57 44.35 29.59
N ASN A 279 -6.78 43.10 30.03
CA ASN A 279 -7.72 42.73 31.09
C ASN A 279 -7.22 42.98 32.53
N THR A 280 -6.04 43.58 32.72
CA THR A 280 -5.52 43.91 34.06
C THR A 280 -6.01 45.28 34.61
N SER A 281 -6.89 45.99 33.89
CA SER A 281 -7.26 47.39 34.19
C SER A 281 -8.74 47.67 34.48
N GLU A 282 -9.59 46.65 34.65
CA GLU A 282 -10.94 46.83 35.23
C GLU A 282 -11.27 45.82 36.34
N PRO A 283 -11.46 46.25 37.61
CA PRO A 283 -11.93 45.37 38.67
C PRO A 283 -13.44 45.17 38.58
N ARG A 284 -13.88 44.14 37.84
CA ARG A 284 -15.27 43.65 37.86
C ARG A 284 -15.75 43.44 39.30
N LYS A 285 -16.62 44.33 39.79
CA LYS A 285 -17.21 44.26 41.14
C LYS A 285 -17.97 42.94 41.34
N ARG A 286 -17.35 41.97 42.01
CA ARG A 286 -18.05 40.80 42.57
C ARG A 286 -19.08 41.29 43.59
N ARG A 287 -20.37 41.10 43.31
CA ARG A 287 -21.40 41.08 44.37
C ARG A 287 -21.19 39.83 45.22
N SER A 288 -20.26 39.90 46.17
CA SER A 288 -20.21 38.99 47.30
C SER A 288 -21.15 39.54 48.37
N ILE A 289 -22.19 38.77 48.71
CA ILE A 289 -22.92 38.98 49.96
C ILE A 289 -21.97 38.55 51.07
N ASN A 290 -21.72 39.43 52.05
CA ASN A 290 -21.15 39.05 53.33
C ASN A 290 -21.86 39.85 54.43
N LEU A 291 -22.17 39.17 55.52
CA LEU A 291 -23.00 39.69 56.61
C LEU A 291 -22.11 40.09 57.79
N ASN A 292 -22.21 41.37 58.20
CA ASN A 292 -21.56 41.97 59.37
C ASN A 292 -20.00 41.98 59.37
N SER A 293 -19.34 42.75 60.24
CA SER A 293 -19.51 44.18 60.56
C SER A 293 -18.20 44.69 61.19
N ASP A 294 -17.95 46.01 61.14
CA ASP A 294 -17.00 46.76 61.98
C ASP A 294 -15.47 46.47 61.82
N THR A 295 -14.54 47.43 61.95
CA THR A 295 -14.63 48.91 62.00
C THR A 295 -13.33 49.60 61.55
N LYS A 296 -13.43 50.79 60.92
CA LYS A 296 -12.39 51.86 60.77
C LYS A 296 -11.18 51.47 59.89
N ARG A 297 -10.52 52.33 59.09
CA ARG A 297 -10.55 53.79 58.78
C ARG A 297 -10.00 53.93 57.32
N SER A 298 -9.98 55.05 56.57
CA SER A 298 -10.30 56.48 56.79
C SER A 298 -10.65 57.16 55.43
N THR A 299 -10.77 58.49 55.39
CA THR A 299 -10.94 59.37 54.20
C THR A 299 -9.57 59.88 53.65
N THR A 300 -9.40 60.46 52.45
CA THR A 300 -10.14 61.47 51.61
C THR A 300 -9.68 61.37 50.11
N ASN A 301 -10.07 62.15 49.07
CA ASN A 301 -11.27 62.89 48.56
C ASN A 301 -10.93 63.36 47.10
N VAL A 302 -11.83 64.12 46.41
CA VAL A 302 -11.61 64.95 45.17
C VAL A 302 -11.51 64.13 43.85
N TYR A 303 -12.55 64.05 42.98
CA TYR A 303 -13.24 65.04 42.10
C TYR A 303 -12.40 65.49 40.86
N ASP A 304 -12.87 65.66 39.60
CA ASP A 304 -14.02 65.25 38.74
C ASP A 304 -13.54 65.46 37.24
N ASP A 305 -14.24 65.46 36.08
CA ASP A 305 -15.66 65.46 35.64
C ASP A 305 -15.82 64.79 34.22
N THR A 306 -16.69 65.27 33.30
CA THR A 306 -17.37 64.45 32.26
C THR A 306 -17.53 65.08 30.84
N SER A 307 -17.96 64.25 29.86
CA SER A 307 -18.65 64.51 28.56
C SER A 307 -17.81 64.58 27.26
N THR A 308 -18.11 64.03 26.06
CA THR A 308 -19.18 63.23 25.36
C THR A 308 -19.96 63.94 24.24
N GLU A 309 -19.73 63.50 22.99
CA GLU A 309 -20.67 63.39 21.82
C GLU A 309 -19.91 62.72 20.65
N SER A 310 -20.47 62.07 19.62
CA SER A 310 -21.87 61.76 19.24
C SER A 310 -21.98 60.36 18.55
N GLN A 311 -23.13 60.02 17.95
CA GLN A 311 -23.45 58.69 17.37
C GLN A 311 -23.10 58.56 15.87
N ASP A 312 -23.07 57.32 15.34
CA ASP A 312 -23.33 57.05 13.90
C ASP A 312 -23.94 55.63 13.65
N ASN A 313 -24.48 55.38 12.45
CA ASN A 313 -25.44 54.29 12.16
C ASN A 313 -25.52 53.88 10.67
N GLY A 314 -25.40 52.58 10.30
CA GLY A 314 -25.91 52.10 8.99
C GLY A 314 -25.20 50.93 8.22
N SER A 315 -25.88 49.78 8.15
CA SER A 315 -26.39 49.12 6.91
C SER A 315 -25.52 48.68 5.69
N TRP A 316 -25.32 47.35 5.56
CA TRP A 316 -25.44 46.45 4.36
C TRP A 316 -24.79 46.72 2.97
N ALA A 317 -23.88 45.80 2.54
CA ALA A 317 -23.60 45.26 1.17
C ALA A 317 -22.53 44.13 1.34
N SER A 318 -22.53 42.90 0.79
CA SER A 318 -22.81 42.28 -0.53
C SER A 318 -21.64 42.35 -1.53
N ASP A 319 -21.01 41.20 -1.84
CA ASP A 319 -19.90 41.03 -2.81
C ASP A 319 -20.03 39.74 -3.64
N GLU A 320 -19.39 39.71 -4.81
CA GLU A 320 -19.63 38.75 -5.91
C GLU A 320 -18.49 37.73 -6.16
N TYR A 321 -18.72 36.80 -7.09
CA TYR A 321 -17.69 35.90 -7.65
C TYR A 321 -16.76 36.65 -8.61
N PHE A 322 -15.49 36.27 -8.66
CA PHE A 322 -14.63 36.53 -9.82
C PHE A 322 -13.73 35.32 -10.15
N SER A 323 -13.32 35.26 -11.42
CA SER A 323 -12.47 34.25 -12.04
C SER A 323 -11.52 34.99 -13.00
N ASP A 324 -10.27 34.56 -13.15
CA ASP A 324 -9.79 34.10 -14.48
C ASP A 324 -8.41 33.38 -14.46
N SER A 325 -8.13 32.78 -15.61
CA SER A 325 -6.91 32.22 -16.22
C SER A 325 -5.50 32.68 -15.76
N GLY A 326 -4.53 31.79 -16.03
CA GLY A 326 -3.09 32.08 -15.98
C GLY A 326 -2.23 30.82 -16.14
N SER A 327 -1.78 30.51 -17.36
CA SER A 327 -1.00 29.30 -17.67
C SER A 327 0.51 29.50 -17.54
N PHE A 328 1.22 28.56 -16.92
CA PHE A 328 2.63 28.29 -17.19
C PHE A 328 2.89 26.79 -17.06
N GLU A 329 3.56 26.19 -18.04
CA GLU A 329 4.04 24.80 -17.98
C GLU A 329 5.46 24.80 -17.39
N ASP A 330 5.71 23.98 -16.37
CA ASP A 330 7.06 23.56 -16.01
C ASP A 330 7.04 22.07 -15.62
N TYR A 331 8.21 21.42 -15.62
CA TYR A 331 8.31 19.97 -15.67
C TYR A 331 7.95 19.26 -14.34
N ASP A 332 7.26 18.12 -14.49
CA ASP A 332 6.69 17.30 -13.42
C ASP A 332 7.75 16.71 -12.46
N GLN A 333 8.15 17.50 -11.46
CA GLN A 333 8.62 16.99 -10.17
C GLN A 333 7.41 16.95 -9.23
N GLY A 334 6.55 15.94 -9.42
CA GLY A 334 5.19 15.86 -8.87
C GLY A 334 5.03 16.26 -7.40
N ASP A 335 4.50 17.47 -7.19
CA ASP A 335 4.08 17.96 -5.89
C ASP A 335 2.90 17.12 -5.36
N PHE A 336 3.09 16.52 -4.18
CA PHE A 336 2.08 15.73 -3.46
C PHE A 336 0.80 16.53 -3.11
N HIS A 337 0.90 17.86 -3.11
CA HIS A 337 -0.17 18.79 -2.83
C HIS A 337 0.00 20.08 -3.66
N GLU A 338 -1.10 20.63 -4.18
CA GLU A 338 -1.07 21.94 -4.86
C GLU A 338 -0.50 23.05 -3.94
N PRO A 339 0.26 24.01 -4.49
CA PRO A 339 0.84 25.11 -3.71
C PRO A 339 -0.25 25.99 -3.09
N VAL A 340 -0.19 26.17 -1.77
CA VAL A 340 -1.23 26.90 -1.02
C VAL A 340 -1.25 28.37 -1.41
N ASN A 341 -2.29 28.78 -2.12
CA ASN A 341 -2.43 30.15 -2.62
C ASN A 341 -2.79 31.12 -1.48
N ASN A 342 -1.88 32.08 -1.19
CA ASN A 342 -1.89 32.89 0.04
C ASN A 342 -2.85 34.09 0.04
N SER A 343 -3.85 34.13 -0.86
CA SER A 343 -4.79 35.25 -1.02
C SER A 343 -5.93 35.32 0.01
N LEU A 344 -6.03 34.35 0.92
CA LEU A 344 -7.12 34.24 1.91
C LEU A 344 -6.91 35.16 3.12
N GLY A 345 -7.39 36.41 3.00
CA GLY A 345 -7.42 37.42 4.08
C GLY A 345 -8.40 37.10 5.21
N VAL A 346 -8.13 36.06 6.00
CA VAL A 346 -9.02 35.61 7.09
C VAL A 346 -8.98 36.57 8.29
N THR A 347 -10.11 37.21 8.60
CA THR A 347 -10.27 38.01 9.82
C THR A 347 -10.42 37.14 11.06
N TYR A 348 -9.29 36.75 11.68
CA TYR A 348 -9.28 35.89 12.87
C TYR A 348 -9.88 36.57 14.11
N PHE A 349 -11.10 36.18 14.47
CA PHE A 349 -11.66 36.33 15.82
C PHE A 349 -10.94 35.37 16.79
N ALA A 350 -10.76 35.77 18.05
CA ALA A 350 -10.04 34.99 19.06
C ALA A 350 -10.75 35.03 20.41
N GLU A 351 -11.36 33.92 20.80
CA GLU A 351 -11.86 33.70 22.16
C GLU A 351 -10.70 33.18 23.03
N CYS A 352 -10.27 33.97 24.00
CA CYS A 352 -9.08 33.66 24.80
C CYS A 352 -9.42 32.86 26.06
N GLY A 353 -9.00 31.59 26.09
CA GLY A 353 -9.06 30.72 27.28
C GLY A 353 -7.68 30.21 27.70
N ASN A 354 -7.64 29.16 28.53
CA ASN A 354 -6.41 28.42 28.79
C ASN A 354 -6.02 27.62 27.54
N PHE A 355 -4.91 28.00 26.90
CA PHE A 355 -4.36 27.30 25.74
C PHE A 355 -3.66 26.00 26.16
N SER A 356 -4.39 24.89 26.15
CA SER A 356 -3.78 23.57 26.03
C SER A 356 -3.55 23.24 24.55
N LEU A 357 -2.30 22.95 24.16
CA LEU A 357 -1.97 22.49 22.81
C LEU A 357 -2.35 21.01 22.63
N SER A 358 -3.63 20.71 22.76
CA SER A 358 -4.15 19.36 22.55
C SER A 358 -4.23 19.08 21.04
N ARG A 359 -3.14 18.58 20.45
CA ARG A 359 -3.18 17.88 19.16
C ARG A 359 -4.23 16.77 19.32
N ARG A 360 -5.40 16.91 18.67
CA ARG A 360 -6.48 15.93 18.76
C ARG A 360 -5.99 14.61 18.15
N GLU A 361 -5.94 13.57 18.96
CA GLU A 361 -5.52 12.25 18.55
C GLU A 361 -6.64 11.60 17.72
N VAL A 362 -6.44 11.47 16.42
CA VAL A 362 -7.39 10.84 15.50
C VAL A 362 -7.18 9.33 15.55
N ALA A 363 -8.19 8.58 15.99
CA ALA A 363 -8.14 7.13 15.99
C ALA A 363 -8.23 6.61 14.54
N CYS A 364 -7.10 6.24 13.96
CA CYS A 364 -6.97 5.84 12.56
C CYS A 364 -6.69 4.33 12.41
N THR A 365 -7.32 3.68 11.42
CA THR A 365 -7.13 2.26 11.08
C THR A 365 -7.19 2.05 9.57
N PRO A 366 -6.41 1.12 8.97
CA PRO A 366 -5.44 0.24 9.61
C PRO A 366 -4.21 1.01 10.12
N LEU A 367 -3.60 0.51 11.19
CA LEU A 367 -2.35 1.06 11.73
C LEU A 367 -1.17 0.64 10.84
N PRO A 368 -0.14 1.50 10.68
CA PRO A 368 1.13 1.09 10.07
C PRO A 368 1.82 0.03 10.93
N ASP A 369 2.48 -0.92 10.29
CA ASP A 369 3.28 -1.95 10.95
C ASP A 369 4.76 -1.83 10.53
N ALA A 370 5.56 -2.87 10.80
CA ALA A 370 6.96 -2.84 10.40
C ALA A 370 7.22 -3.20 8.92
N LEU A 371 6.46 -4.10 8.29
CA LEU A 371 6.55 -4.35 6.84
C LEU A 371 6.01 -3.16 6.03
N ASN A 372 5.16 -2.35 6.66
CA ASN A 372 4.41 -1.24 6.10
C ASN A 372 4.58 0.05 6.94
N PRO A 373 5.83 0.58 7.06
CA PRO A 373 6.19 1.67 7.96
C PRO A 373 5.79 3.05 7.43
N CYS A 374 5.84 4.08 8.29
CA CYS A 374 5.63 5.47 7.88
C CYS A 374 6.89 6.15 7.32
N GLU A 375 8.00 6.11 8.07
CA GLU A 375 9.16 6.98 7.82
C GLU A 375 10.14 6.39 6.79
N ASP A 376 10.70 5.22 7.10
CA ASP A 376 11.82 4.58 6.38
C ASP A 376 11.49 3.11 6.05
N VAL A 377 11.74 2.67 4.81
CA VAL A 377 11.54 1.28 4.38
C VAL A 377 12.44 0.33 5.17
N MET A 378 13.72 0.67 5.36
CA MET A 378 14.66 -0.14 6.15
C MET A 378 14.60 0.17 7.66
N GLY A 379 14.16 1.37 8.06
CA GLY A 379 13.95 1.78 9.46
C GLY A 379 15.20 2.01 10.31
N TRP A 380 16.25 1.18 10.19
CA TRP A 380 17.42 1.22 11.06
C TRP A 380 18.71 1.58 10.31
N SER A 381 19.45 2.58 10.79
CA SER A 381 20.68 3.08 10.14
C SER A 381 21.79 2.03 10.02
N TRP A 382 21.91 1.13 11.00
CA TRP A 382 22.87 0.02 10.93
C TRP A 382 22.45 -1.01 9.87
N LEU A 383 21.15 -1.27 9.73
CA LEU A 383 20.59 -2.19 8.74
C LEU A 383 20.83 -1.63 7.33
N ARG A 384 20.51 -0.35 7.10
CA ARG A 384 20.82 0.40 5.87
C ARG A 384 22.29 0.28 5.47
N ALA A 385 23.22 0.53 6.40
CA ALA A 385 24.66 0.39 6.15
C ALA A 385 25.06 -1.06 5.79
N SER A 386 24.46 -2.04 6.46
CA SER A 386 24.73 -3.48 6.24
C SER A 386 24.19 -3.96 4.90
N VAL A 387 23.01 -3.48 4.49
CA VAL A 387 22.36 -3.79 3.21
C VAL A 387 23.16 -3.19 2.04
N TRP A 388 23.70 -1.98 2.17
CA TRP A 388 24.60 -1.41 1.15
C TRP A 388 25.87 -2.25 0.93
N PHE A 389 26.43 -2.85 1.98
CA PHE A 389 27.52 -3.82 1.84
C PHE A 389 27.07 -5.08 1.10
N VAL A 390 25.92 -5.67 1.47
CA VAL A 390 25.36 -6.88 0.82
C VAL A 390 25.06 -6.63 -0.66
N ILE A 391 24.44 -5.50 -1.02
CA ILE A 391 24.20 -5.08 -2.40
C ILE A 391 25.51 -5.00 -3.19
N THR A 392 26.50 -4.29 -2.65
CA THR A 392 27.80 -4.10 -3.32
C THR A 392 28.49 -5.44 -3.55
N ALA A 393 28.50 -6.32 -2.54
CA ALA A 393 29.11 -7.64 -2.62
C ALA A 393 28.36 -8.58 -3.58
N ALA A 394 27.03 -8.61 -3.56
CA ALA A 394 26.22 -9.44 -4.46
C ALA A 394 26.34 -8.98 -5.93
N VAL A 395 26.19 -7.68 -6.20
CA VAL A 395 26.22 -7.15 -7.57
C VAL A 395 27.63 -7.25 -8.16
N VAL A 396 28.66 -6.70 -7.49
CA VAL A 396 30.03 -6.72 -8.02
C VAL A 396 30.60 -8.14 -8.05
N GLY A 397 30.32 -8.94 -7.02
CA GLY A 397 30.76 -10.33 -6.93
C GLY A 397 30.21 -11.20 -8.06
N ASN A 398 28.89 -11.17 -8.30
CA ASN A 398 28.28 -12.01 -9.33
C ASN A 398 28.57 -11.51 -10.75
N ILE A 399 28.68 -10.21 -10.98
CA ILE A 399 29.17 -9.66 -12.26
C ILE A 399 30.60 -10.15 -12.54
N ALA A 400 31.49 -10.12 -11.55
CA ALA A 400 32.85 -10.63 -11.70
C ALA A 400 32.88 -12.14 -11.98
N VAL A 401 32.02 -12.93 -11.32
CA VAL A 401 31.89 -14.37 -11.56
C VAL A 401 31.43 -14.66 -12.99
N LEU A 402 30.36 -14.00 -13.45
CA LEU A 402 29.85 -14.13 -14.82
C LEU A 402 30.92 -13.75 -15.84
N LEU A 403 31.59 -12.61 -15.64
CA LEU A 403 32.63 -12.12 -16.56
C LEU A 403 33.81 -13.10 -16.64
N VAL A 404 34.33 -13.60 -15.51
CA VAL A 404 35.42 -14.60 -15.49
C VAL A 404 35.00 -15.94 -16.14
N LEU A 405 33.76 -16.38 -15.92
CA LEU A 405 33.28 -17.65 -16.48
C LEU A 405 32.99 -17.57 -17.99
N LEU A 406 32.52 -16.42 -18.50
CA LEU A 406 32.13 -16.21 -19.90
C LEU A 406 33.28 -15.73 -20.80
N THR A 407 34.25 -14.98 -20.28
CA THR A 407 35.39 -14.46 -21.10
C THR A 407 36.54 -15.45 -21.29
N ASN A 408 36.53 -16.59 -20.57
CA ASN A 408 37.59 -17.59 -20.67
C ASN A 408 37.24 -18.66 -21.71
N HIS A 409 38.03 -18.77 -22.78
CA HIS A 409 37.81 -19.71 -23.91
C HIS A 409 38.07 -21.20 -23.58
N THR A 410 38.05 -21.59 -22.30
CA THR A 410 38.05 -23.00 -21.88
C THR A 410 36.69 -23.66 -22.12
N GLU A 411 36.68 -24.95 -22.44
CA GLU A 411 35.44 -25.71 -22.66
C GLU A 411 34.41 -25.55 -21.53
N LEU A 412 33.14 -25.35 -21.91
CA LEU A 412 32.04 -25.10 -20.98
C LEU A 412 31.55 -26.40 -20.32
N THR A 413 32.25 -26.84 -19.28
CA THR A 413 31.81 -27.98 -18.45
C THR A 413 30.49 -27.68 -17.71
N VAL A 414 29.66 -28.70 -17.49
CA VAL A 414 28.33 -28.57 -16.84
C VAL A 414 28.37 -27.80 -15.51
N PRO A 415 29.35 -27.98 -14.61
CA PRO A 415 29.42 -27.18 -13.39
C PRO A 415 29.69 -25.69 -13.63
N ARG A 416 30.40 -25.31 -14.71
CA ARG A 416 30.59 -23.89 -15.07
C ARG A 416 29.29 -23.29 -15.58
N PHE A 417 28.57 -24.03 -16.43
CA PHE A 417 27.24 -23.66 -16.91
C PHE A 417 26.25 -23.44 -15.74
N LEU A 418 26.21 -24.35 -14.77
CA LEU A 418 25.36 -24.19 -13.58
C LEU A 418 25.80 -23.03 -12.67
N MET A 419 27.12 -22.83 -12.47
CA MET A 419 27.60 -21.65 -11.73
C MET A 419 27.27 -20.32 -12.42
N CYS A 420 27.18 -20.27 -13.75
CA CYS A 420 26.72 -19.07 -14.47
C CYS A 420 25.23 -18.79 -14.18
N HIS A 421 24.37 -19.81 -14.19
CA HIS A 421 22.97 -19.63 -13.84
C HIS A 421 22.76 -19.20 -12.38
N LEU A 422 23.53 -19.77 -11.45
CA LEU A 422 23.47 -19.40 -10.03
C LEU A 422 23.92 -17.95 -9.81
N ALA A 423 25.06 -17.54 -10.39
CA ALA A 423 25.53 -16.16 -10.32
C ALA A 423 24.58 -15.15 -11.01
N PHE A 424 23.92 -15.54 -12.11
CA PHE A 424 22.87 -14.72 -12.72
C PHE A 424 21.67 -14.55 -11.78
N SER A 425 21.25 -15.60 -11.09
CA SER A 425 20.20 -15.55 -10.07
C SER A 425 20.58 -14.59 -8.94
N ASP A 426 21.74 -14.81 -8.34
CA ASP A 426 22.22 -14.00 -7.21
C ASP A 426 22.43 -12.53 -7.58
N LEU A 427 22.75 -12.22 -8.85
CA LEU A 427 22.75 -10.87 -9.39
C LEU A 427 21.35 -10.25 -9.44
N CYS A 428 20.30 -10.99 -9.82
CA CYS A 428 18.92 -10.52 -9.76
C CYS A 428 18.48 -10.20 -8.31
N THR A 429 18.93 -10.97 -7.32
CA THR A 429 18.73 -10.63 -5.89
C THR A 429 19.42 -9.32 -5.51
N GLY A 430 20.65 -9.10 -5.99
CA GLY A 430 21.39 -7.85 -5.80
C GLY A 430 20.71 -6.63 -6.44
N LEU A 431 20.13 -6.80 -7.64
CA LEU A 431 19.36 -5.76 -8.33
C LEU A 431 18.04 -5.44 -7.62
N TYR A 432 17.33 -6.47 -7.14
CA TYR A 432 16.14 -6.31 -6.29
C TYR A 432 16.45 -5.45 -5.04
N LEU A 433 17.49 -5.81 -4.27
CA LEU A 433 17.89 -5.02 -3.10
C LEU A 433 18.32 -3.60 -3.47
N PHE A 434 18.99 -3.40 -4.60
CA PHE A 434 19.37 -2.07 -5.07
C PHE A 434 18.14 -1.20 -5.36
N MET A 435 17.04 -1.76 -5.90
CA MET A 435 15.77 -1.04 -6.05
C MET A 435 15.21 -0.61 -4.69
N ILE A 436 15.15 -1.51 -3.70
CA ILE A 436 14.69 -1.18 -2.34
C ILE A 436 15.56 -0.08 -1.71
N ALA A 437 16.88 -0.14 -1.85
CA ALA A 437 17.80 0.86 -1.32
C ALA A 437 17.69 2.23 -2.01
N VAL A 438 17.37 2.27 -3.31
CA VAL A 438 17.11 3.54 -4.03
C VAL A 438 15.81 4.19 -3.58
N VAL A 439 14.76 3.41 -3.28
CA VAL A 439 13.51 3.93 -2.73
C VAL A 439 13.72 4.47 -1.32
N ASP A 440 14.33 3.67 -0.44
CA ASP A 440 14.65 4.03 0.96
C ASP A 440 15.51 5.30 1.08
N LEU A 441 16.40 5.58 0.11
CA LEU A 441 17.15 6.84 0.05
C LEU A 441 16.35 8.01 -0.55
N ARG A 442 15.44 7.77 -1.50
CA ARG A 442 14.64 8.84 -2.14
C ARG A 442 13.49 9.33 -1.27
N SER A 443 12.92 8.45 -0.46
CA SER A 443 11.77 8.73 0.40
C SER A 443 12.15 8.80 1.89
N TYR A 444 13.41 9.14 2.18
CA TYR A 444 13.99 9.09 3.53
C TYR A 444 13.19 9.95 4.53
N GLY A 445 12.68 9.31 5.59
CA GLY A 445 11.83 9.94 6.61
C GLY A 445 10.37 10.20 6.17
N GLU A 446 10.02 10.05 4.90
CA GLU A 446 8.72 10.45 4.34
C GLU A 446 8.11 9.39 3.42
N PHE A 447 8.46 8.11 3.61
CA PHE A 447 8.00 7.00 2.76
C PHE A 447 6.48 6.97 2.58
N PHE A 448 5.68 7.30 3.60
CA PHE A 448 4.22 7.32 3.53
C PHE A 448 3.63 8.24 2.43
N ASN A 449 4.34 9.30 2.03
CA ASN A 449 3.92 10.17 0.91
C ASN A 449 4.10 9.46 -0.46
N TYR A 450 5.11 8.59 -0.57
CA TYR A 450 5.48 7.88 -1.81
C TYR A 450 4.98 6.42 -1.85
N ALA A 451 4.46 5.90 -0.73
CA ALA A 451 4.13 4.50 -0.52
C ALA A 451 3.15 3.95 -1.58
N TYR A 452 2.12 4.71 -1.96
CA TYR A 452 1.17 4.32 -3.01
C TYR A 452 1.88 4.07 -4.36
N ASP A 453 2.67 5.05 -4.82
CA ASP A 453 3.37 5.03 -6.11
C ASP A 453 4.46 3.96 -6.16
N TRP A 454 5.06 3.62 -5.01
CA TRP A 454 5.94 2.48 -4.90
C TRP A 454 5.17 1.16 -4.95
N GLN A 455 4.32 0.89 -3.95
CA GLN A 455 3.69 -0.40 -3.72
C GLN A 455 2.78 -0.84 -4.87
N TYR A 456 1.83 0.01 -5.27
CA TYR A 456 0.90 -0.31 -6.36
C TYR A 456 1.48 -0.03 -7.76
N GLY A 457 2.62 0.67 -7.83
CA GLY A 457 3.30 1.00 -9.07
C GLY A 457 4.02 -0.18 -9.74
N VAL A 458 4.65 0.10 -10.89
CA VAL A 458 5.41 -0.89 -11.66
C VAL A 458 6.73 -1.27 -10.96
N GLY A 459 7.31 -0.36 -10.17
CA GLY A 459 8.58 -0.57 -9.47
C GLY A 459 8.54 -1.76 -8.51
N CYS A 460 7.55 -1.80 -7.61
CA CYS A 460 7.41 -2.88 -6.64
C CYS A 460 7.08 -4.23 -7.31
N LYS A 461 6.28 -4.21 -8.38
CA LYS A 461 5.95 -5.40 -9.19
C LYS A 461 7.18 -6.01 -9.88
N ILE A 462 8.11 -5.19 -10.38
CA ILE A 462 9.40 -5.65 -10.90
C ILE A 462 10.30 -6.18 -9.76
N ALA A 463 10.36 -5.48 -8.63
CA ALA A 463 11.17 -5.88 -7.47
C ALA A 463 10.74 -7.26 -6.92
N GLY A 464 9.45 -7.45 -6.68
CA GLY A 464 8.90 -8.73 -6.20
C GLY A 464 9.09 -9.87 -7.20
N PHE A 465 8.87 -9.62 -8.49
CA PHE A 465 9.17 -10.59 -9.55
C PHE A 465 10.65 -11.02 -9.52
N LEU A 466 11.59 -10.07 -9.49
CA LEU A 466 13.03 -10.36 -9.46
C LEU A 466 13.42 -11.18 -8.22
N SER A 467 12.85 -10.87 -7.04
CA SER A 467 13.15 -11.62 -5.82
C SER A 467 12.62 -13.05 -5.86
N VAL A 468 11.36 -13.27 -6.27
CA VAL A 468 10.78 -14.62 -6.33
C VAL A 468 11.42 -15.45 -7.44
N PHE A 469 11.61 -14.87 -8.62
CA PHE A 469 12.28 -15.52 -9.76
C PHE A 469 13.69 -15.96 -9.38
N SER A 470 14.47 -15.07 -8.73
CA SER A 470 15.81 -15.41 -8.26
C SER A 470 15.80 -16.49 -7.18
N GLY A 471 14.93 -16.39 -6.18
CA GLY A 471 14.86 -17.38 -5.10
C GLY A 471 14.62 -18.80 -5.64
N GLN A 472 13.65 -18.94 -6.56
CA GLN A 472 13.32 -20.23 -7.18
C GLN A 472 14.42 -20.72 -8.13
N LEU A 473 14.99 -19.85 -8.96
CA LEU A 473 16.06 -20.24 -9.89
C LEU A 473 17.35 -20.62 -9.15
N SER A 474 17.68 -19.94 -8.05
CA SER A 474 18.87 -20.21 -7.22
C SER A 474 18.76 -21.58 -6.55
N VAL A 475 17.65 -21.85 -5.84
CA VAL A 475 17.42 -23.15 -5.17
C VAL A 475 17.28 -24.31 -6.17
N PHE A 476 16.62 -24.10 -7.32
CA PHE A 476 16.60 -25.08 -8.41
C PHE A 476 18.02 -25.37 -8.92
N THR A 477 18.81 -24.33 -9.21
CA THR A 477 20.19 -24.49 -9.72
C THR A 477 21.09 -25.20 -8.71
N LEU A 478 21.01 -24.86 -7.42
CA LEU A 478 21.71 -25.57 -6.34
C LEU A 478 21.31 -27.05 -6.26
N THR A 479 20.02 -27.36 -6.41
CA THR A 479 19.54 -28.75 -6.49
C THR A 479 20.18 -29.50 -7.66
N ILE A 480 20.19 -28.92 -8.87
CA ILE A 480 20.83 -29.54 -10.05
C ILE A 480 22.36 -29.67 -9.87
N VAL A 481 23.02 -28.71 -9.21
CA VAL A 481 24.44 -28.83 -8.83
C VAL A 481 24.66 -30.03 -7.90
N THR A 482 23.81 -30.26 -6.89
CA THR A 482 23.98 -31.46 -6.04
C THR A 482 23.75 -32.76 -6.78
N LEU A 483 22.80 -32.81 -7.71
CA LEU A 483 22.53 -33.99 -8.51
C LEU A 483 23.70 -34.29 -9.46
N GLU A 484 24.25 -33.29 -10.16
CA GLU A 484 25.46 -33.46 -10.98
C GLU A 484 26.63 -34.02 -10.16
N ARG A 485 26.83 -33.51 -8.95
CA ARG A 485 27.91 -33.94 -8.06
C ARG A 485 27.71 -35.33 -7.47
N TRP A 486 26.49 -35.66 -7.09
CA TRP A 486 26.13 -37.02 -6.66
C TRP A 486 26.33 -38.02 -7.80
N PHE A 487 25.83 -37.74 -9.00
CA PHE A 487 26.06 -38.60 -10.17
C PHE A 487 27.56 -38.74 -10.49
N ALA A 488 28.31 -37.62 -10.52
CA ALA A 488 29.72 -37.62 -10.88
C ALA A 488 30.63 -38.36 -9.88
N ILE A 489 30.30 -38.35 -8.58
CA ILE A 489 31.07 -39.03 -7.53
C ILE A 489 30.61 -40.49 -7.36
N THR A 490 29.31 -40.74 -7.19
CA THR A 490 28.78 -42.08 -6.90
C THR A 490 28.88 -43.02 -8.11
N TYR A 491 28.80 -42.50 -9.34
CA TYR A 491 28.99 -43.28 -10.57
C TYR A 491 30.33 -42.97 -11.29
N ALA A 492 31.36 -42.52 -10.56
CA ALA A 492 32.68 -42.15 -11.11
C ALA A 492 33.40 -43.27 -11.92
N ILE A 493 32.92 -44.52 -11.86
CA ILE A 493 33.43 -45.67 -12.62
C ILE A 493 32.85 -45.69 -14.06
N TYR A 494 31.67 -45.10 -14.30
CA TYR A 494 30.97 -45.12 -15.58
C TYR A 494 31.04 -43.74 -16.25
N LEU A 495 32.11 -43.45 -16.99
CA LEU A 495 32.34 -42.14 -17.61
C LEU A 495 31.20 -41.71 -18.54
N GLU A 496 30.60 -42.67 -19.25
CA GLU A 496 29.47 -42.47 -20.18
C GLU A 496 28.17 -41.99 -19.50
N ARG A 497 28.07 -42.10 -18.17
CA ARG A 497 26.83 -41.83 -17.41
C ARG A 497 26.76 -40.44 -16.77
N ARG A 498 27.70 -39.54 -17.12
CA ARG A 498 27.67 -38.14 -16.67
C ARG A 498 26.55 -37.36 -17.37
N ILE A 499 25.97 -36.39 -16.66
CA ILE A 499 25.01 -35.45 -17.24
C ILE A 499 25.72 -34.67 -18.36
N SER A 500 25.22 -34.77 -19.60
CA SER A 500 25.77 -34.02 -20.73
C SER A 500 25.31 -32.56 -20.70
N LEU A 501 26.08 -31.66 -21.31
CA LEU A 501 25.72 -30.23 -21.36
C LEU A 501 24.34 -30.00 -22.01
N GLY A 502 24.01 -30.75 -23.06
CA GLY A 502 22.68 -30.69 -23.69
C GLY A 502 21.55 -31.22 -22.82
N ALA A 503 21.81 -32.17 -21.90
CA ALA A 503 20.82 -32.62 -20.91
C ALA A 503 20.65 -31.57 -19.80
N ALA A 504 21.76 -31.04 -19.27
CA ALA A 504 21.74 -29.96 -18.27
C ALA A 504 21.02 -28.71 -18.78
N ALA A 505 21.25 -28.30 -20.04
CA ALA A 505 20.56 -27.17 -20.65
C ALA A 505 19.04 -27.38 -20.74
N LYS A 506 18.58 -28.58 -21.13
CA LYS A 506 17.14 -28.92 -21.15
C LYS A 506 16.50 -28.89 -19.75
N ILE A 507 17.21 -29.39 -18.74
CA ILE A 507 16.77 -29.34 -17.34
C ILE A 507 16.69 -27.88 -16.85
N MET A 508 17.70 -27.06 -17.16
CA MET A 508 17.69 -25.64 -16.79
C MET A 508 16.57 -24.86 -17.49
N ILE A 509 16.24 -25.13 -18.76
CA ILE A 509 15.08 -24.52 -19.42
C ILE A 509 13.79 -24.82 -18.64
N GLY A 510 13.60 -26.05 -18.14
CA GLY A 510 12.49 -26.39 -17.26
C GLY A 510 12.49 -25.58 -15.95
N GLY A 511 13.64 -25.46 -15.29
CA GLY A 511 13.81 -24.65 -14.08
C GLY A 511 13.54 -23.16 -14.28
N TRP A 512 13.95 -22.59 -15.42
CA TRP A 512 13.64 -21.22 -15.80
C TRP A 512 12.14 -21.01 -16.02
N MET A 513 11.48 -21.89 -16.78
CA MET A 513 10.02 -21.82 -17.00
C MET A 513 9.24 -21.93 -15.68
N PHE A 514 9.66 -22.82 -14.77
CA PHE A 514 9.09 -22.94 -13.42
C PHE A 514 9.31 -21.66 -12.58
N SER A 515 10.51 -21.11 -12.57
CA SER A 515 10.84 -19.91 -11.78
C SER A 515 10.10 -18.66 -12.29
N ILE A 516 9.96 -18.52 -13.62
CA ILE A 516 9.16 -17.47 -14.25
C ILE A 516 7.67 -17.65 -13.94
N LEU A 517 7.15 -18.88 -13.95
CA LEU A 517 5.76 -19.17 -13.57
C LEU A 517 5.49 -18.77 -12.12
N MET A 518 6.33 -19.22 -11.18
CA MET A 518 6.16 -18.90 -9.75
C MET A 518 6.22 -17.38 -9.49
N ALA A 519 7.12 -16.65 -10.14
CA ALA A 519 7.19 -15.19 -10.04
C ALA A 519 6.07 -14.46 -10.81
N GLY A 520 5.47 -15.10 -11.81
CA GLY A 520 4.35 -14.56 -12.58
C GLY A 520 2.99 -14.68 -11.90
N LEU A 521 2.80 -15.62 -10.96
CA LEU A 521 1.51 -15.86 -10.30
C LEU A 521 0.95 -14.62 -9.55
N PRO A 522 1.75 -13.85 -8.78
CA PRO A 522 1.25 -12.62 -8.17
C PRO A 522 0.94 -11.53 -9.21
N LEU A 523 1.72 -11.45 -10.31
CA LEU A 523 1.43 -10.53 -11.40
C LEU A 523 0.14 -10.89 -12.17
N ALA A 524 -0.32 -12.14 -12.06
CA ALA A 524 -1.60 -12.63 -12.58
C ALA A 524 -2.77 -12.50 -11.58
N GLY A 525 -2.53 -11.98 -10.36
CA GLY A 525 -3.55 -11.75 -9.35
C GLY A 525 -3.90 -12.93 -8.45
N VAL A 526 -3.06 -13.98 -8.41
CA VAL A 526 -3.21 -15.13 -7.47
C VAL A 526 -2.70 -14.79 -6.06
N SER A 527 -1.89 -13.74 -5.95
CA SER A 527 -1.44 -13.07 -4.72
C SER A 527 -0.98 -11.66 -5.13
N ASP A 528 -0.50 -10.82 -4.21
CA ASP A 528 -0.02 -9.47 -4.53
C ASP A 528 1.41 -9.23 -4.01
N TYR A 529 2.19 -8.43 -4.76
CA TYR A 529 3.46 -7.86 -4.31
C TYR A 529 3.26 -6.52 -3.60
N SER A 530 2.14 -5.83 -3.87
CA SER A 530 1.86 -4.48 -3.37
C SER A 530 1.62 -4.42 -1.85
N SER A 531 1.26 -5.54 -1.21
CA SER A 531 0.86 -5.58 0.20
C SER A 531 1.95 -5.13 1.17
N THR A 532 3.23 -5.38 0.84
CA THR A 532 4.37 -4.98 1.69
C THR A 532 5.28 -3.96 1.01
N SER A 533 5.83 -2.99 1.75
CA SER A 533 6.80 -2.01 1.21
C SER A 533 8.08 -2.63 0.61
N ILE A 534 8.39 -3.87 1.00
CA ILE A 534 9.55 -4.66 0.56
C ILE A 534 9.21 -5.54 -0.67
N CYS A 535 7.96 -5.51 -1.15
CA CYS A 535 7.50 -6.16 -2.38
C CYS A 535 7.55 -7.69 -2.35
N LEU A 536 7.36 -8.29 -1.18
CA LEU A 536 7.32 -9.73 -0.99
C LEU A 536 5.90 -10.20 -0.62
N PRO A 537 5.45 -11.36 -1.15
CA PRO A 537 4.15 -11.95 -0.83
C PRO A 537 4.24 -12.67 0.52
N VAL A 538 4.19 -11.87 1.60
CA VAL A 538 4.39 -12.32 2.99
C VAL A 538 3.07 -12.40 3.76
N GLU A 539 2.15 -11.49 3.51
CA GLU A 539 0.82 -11.45 4.11
C GLU A 539 -0.14 -12.41 3.39
N SER A 540 -1.04 -13.05 4.14
CA SER A 540 -2.08 -13.94 3.61
C SER A 540 -3.46 -13.53 4.11
N GLU A 541 -4.12 -12.62 3.39
CA GLU A 541 -5.53 -12.31 3.64
C GLU A 541 -6.46 -13.38 3.03
N GLY A 542 -6.07 -13.97 1.90
CA GLY A 542 -6.83 -14.98 1.17
C GLY A 542 -6.33 -16.42 1.33
N ILE A 543 -7.21 -17.37 0.99
CA ILE A 543 -6.85 -18.79 0.82
C ILE A 543 -5.87 -18.95 -0.35
N GLU A 544 -6.01 -18.14 -1.40
CA GLU A 544 -5.16 -18.20 -2.60
C GLU A 544 -3.72 -17.76 -2.29
N ASP A 545 -3.52 -16.69 -1.51
CA ASP A 545 -2.22 -16.28 -0.96
C ASP A 545 -1.57 -17.41 -0.15
N ALA A 546 -2.32 -18.00 0.80
CA ALA A 546 -1.83 -19.06 1.67
C ALA A 546 -1.44 -20.33 0.88
N VAL A 547 -2.18 -20.67 -0.17
CA VAL A 547 -1.85 -21.79 -1.07
C VAL A 547 -0.60 -21.49 -1.91
N TYR A 548 -0.49 -20.27 -2.46
CA TYR A 548 0.68 -19.86 -3.23
C TYR A 548 1.95 -19.81 -2.36
N GLN A 549 1.88 -19.17 -1.20
CA GLN A 549 2.99 -19.04 -0.26
C GLN A 549 3.37 -20.41 0.37
N GLY A 550 2.37 -21.24 0.71
CA GLY A 550 2.60 -22.63 1.12
C GLY A 550 3.27 -23.46 0.03
N GLY A 551 2.89 -23.28 -1.23
CA GLY A 551 3.57 -23.89 -2.39
C GLY A 551 5.03 -23.42 -2.55
N LEU A 552 5.29 -22.13 -2.31
CA LEU A 552 6.63 -21.55 -2.32
C LEU A 552 7.53 -22.16 -1.23
N PHE A 553 7.02 -22.39 -0.02
CA PHE A 553 7.79 -23.10 1.02
C PHE A 553 7.92 -24.60 0.75
N LEU A 554 6.88 -25.26 0.22
CA LEU A 554 6.90 -26.69 -0.08
C LEU A 554 7.91 -27.05 -1.17
N THR A 555 7.98 -26.27 -2.25
CA THR A 555 8.96 -26.47 -3.34
C THR A 555 10.39 -26.35 -2.85
N ASN A 556 10.68 -25.33 -2.03
CA ASN A 556 11.98 -25.17 -1.37
C ASN A 556 12.28 -26.31 -0.38
N ALA A 557 11.30 -26.78 0.40
CA ALA A 557 11.48 -27.91 1.31
C ALA A 557 11.81 -29.23 0.57
N VAL A 558 11.17 -29.49 -0.57
CA VAL A 558 11.46 -30.66 -1.42
C VAL A 558 12.87 -30.59 -2.02
N ALA A 559 13.31 -29.39 -2.44
CA ALA A 559 14.69 -29.16 -2.88
C ALA A 559 15.69 -29.46 -1.75
N TRP A 560 15.46 -28.94 -0.54
CA TRP A 560 16.29 -29.18 0.64
C TRP A 560 16.39 -30.66 1.03
N VAL A 561 15.27 -31.39 1.04
CA VAL A 561 15.25 -32.83 1.30
C VAL A 561 16.07 -33.59 0.23
N THR A 562 15.91 -33.22 -1.04
CA THR A 562 16.67 -33.84 -2.16
C THR A 562 18.17 -33.62 -1.99
N ILE A 563 18.59 -32.37 -1.72
CA ILE A 563 19.97 -31.97 -1.44
C ILE A 563 20.57 -32.79 -0.30
N VAL A 564 19.88 -32.91 0.84
CA VAL A 564 20.35 -33.66 2.02
C VAL A 564 20.48 -35.15 1.70
N VAL A 565 19.49 -35.75 1.03
CA VAL A 565 19.55 -37.17 0.62
C VAL A 565 20.73 -37.44 -0.31
N CYS A 566 21.00 -36.56 -1.29
CA CYS A 566 22.16 -36.66 -2.17
C CYS A 566 23.48 -36.60 -1.39
N TYR A 567 23.64 -35.66 -0.44
CA TYR A 567 24.86 -35.60 0.38
C TYR A 567 25.07 -36.81 1.28
N VAL A 568 24.00 -37.32 1.90
CA VAL A 568 24.07 -38.56 2.71
C VAL A 568 24.53 -39.74 1.85
N GLN A 569 24.11 -39.82 0.58
CA GLN A 569 24.59 -40.83 -0.35
C GLN A 569 26.04 -40.60 -0.80
N ILE A 570 26.45 -39.35 -1.09
CA ILE A 570 27.84 -38.99 -1.41
C ILE A 570 28.77 -39.45 -0.27
N TYR A 571 28.49 -39.05 0.98
CA TYR A 571 29.35 -39.40 2.12
C TYR A 571 29.35 -40.91 2.43
N ARG A 572 28.23 -41.62 2.23
CA ARG A 572 28.20 -43.09 2.33
C ARG A 572 29.07 -43.75 1.26
N SER A 573 29.01 -43.29 0.00
CA SER A 573 29.83 -43.83 -1.08
C SER A 573 31.34 -43.58 -0.88
N LEU A 574 31.71 -42.42 -0.33
CA LEU A 574 33.10 -42.08 0.03
C LEU A 574 33.60 -42.76 1.31
N GLY A 575 32.70 -43.17 2.21
CA GLY A 575 33.04 -43.90 3.44
C GLY A 575 33.22 -45.40 3.21
N GLY A 576 32.18 -46.07 2.70
CA GLY A 576 32.13 -47.54 2.59
C GLY A 576 33.10 -48.15 1.57
N GLY A 577 33.72 -47.34 0.70
CA GLY A 577 34.74 -47.82 -0.24
C GLY A 577 36.14 -48.01 0.36
N GLY A 578 36.41 -47.47 1.56
CA GLY A 578 37.75 -47.40 2.13
C GLY A 578 38.37 -48.75 2.48
N GLU A 579 37.59 -49.66 3.08
CA GLU A 579 38.09 -50.96 3.56
C GLU A 579 38.19 -52.03 2.45
N LYS A 580 37.41 -51.89 1.36
CA LYS A 580 37.33 -52.91 0.29
C LYS A 580 38.32 -52.73 -0.87
N TYR A 581 38.91 -51.55 -1.04
CA TYR A 581 39.85 -51.27 -2.13
C TYR A 581 41.10 -50.51 -1.66
N GLY A 582 42.02 -51.25 -1.05
CA GLY A 582 43.36 -50.76 -0.70
C GLY A 582 44.04 -50.07 -1.89
N GLY A 583 44.57 -48.86 -1.65
CA GLY A 583 45.17 -48.01 -2.68
C GLY A 583 44.28 -46.84 -3.16
N ARG A 584 42.95 -46.91 -3.03
CA ARG A 584 42.04 -45.85 -3.53
C ARG A 584 41.94 -44.60 -2.64
N GLY A 585 42.59 -44.62 -1.47
CA GLY A 585 42.46 -43.61 -0.40
C GLY A 585 42.82 -42.18 -0.82
N ALA A 586 43.86 -41.97 -1.64
CA ALA A 586 44.24 -40.63 -2.08
C ALA A 586 43.18 -39.97 -3.00
N ALA A 587 42.57 -40.77 -3.89
CA ALA A 587 41.48 -40.30 -4.76
C ALA A 587 40.20 -40.06 -3.94
N ALA A 588 39.83 -40.97 -3.04
CA ALA A 588 38.69 -40.79 -2.14
C ALA A 588 38.85 -39.55 -1.24
N ALA A 589 40.06 -39.25 -0.76
CA ALA A 589 40.36 -38.04 -0.01
C ALA A 589 40.29 -36.76 -0.86
N ALA A 590 40.64 -36.84 -2.16
CA ALA A 590 40.46 -35.73 -3.09
C ALA A 590 38.97 -35.45 -3.34
N GLU A 591 38.17 -36.47 -3.66
CA GLU A 591 36.72 -36.33 -3.86
C GLU A 591 36.01 -35.87 -2.57
N ARG A 592 36.41 -36.36 -1.39
CA ARG A 592 35.87 -35.87 -0.11
C ARG A 592 36.23 -34.41 0.16
N ARG A 593 37.42 -33.95 -0.23
CA ARG A 593 37.80 -32.52 -0.20
C ARG A 593 37.00 -31.67 -1.21
N ILE A 594 36.46 -32.27 -2.27
CA ILE A 594 35.59 -31.60 -3.25
C ILE A 594 34.15 -31.54 -2.70
N ALA A 595 33.61 -32.67 -2.22
CA ALA A 595 32.30 -32.76 -1.58
C ALA A 595 32.15 -31.83 -0.37
N ASN A 596 33.15 -31.77 0.53
CA ASN A 596 33.14 -30.87 1.69
C ASN A 596 33.00 -29.38 1.29
N LYS A 597 33.56 -28.97 0.14
CA LYS A 597 33.45 -27.58 -0.35
C LYS A 597 32.06 -27.27 -0.88
N MET A 598 31.43 -28.22 -1.53
CA MET A 598 30.08 -28.06 -2.09
C MET A 598 29.03 -28.15 -0.98
N ALA A 599 29.28 -28.96 0.06
CA ALA A 599 28.51 -28.93 1.30
C ALA A 599 28.63 -27.58 2.04
N LEU A 600 29.78 -26.89 1.97
CA LEU A 600 29.92 -25.53 2.54
C LEU A 600 29.10 -24.48 1.77
N LEU A 601 29.12 -24.51 0.43
CA LEU A 601 28.29 -23.64 -0.43
C LEU A 601 26.80 -23.76 -0.09
N ILE A 602 26.36 -24.97 0.24
CA ILE A 602 24.95 -25.30 0.46
C ILE A 602 24.56 -25.14 1.93
N GLY A 603 25.48 -25.37 2.85
CA GLY A 603 25.28 -25.03 4.27
C GLY A 603 25.15 -23.52 4.49
N THR A 604 25.83 -22.69 3.70
CA THR A 604 25.69 -21.23 3.77
C THR A 604 24.33 -20.75 3.26
N ASP A 605 23.83 -21.30 2.14
CA ASP A 605 22.45 -21.07 1.69
C ASP A 605 21.42 -21.49 2.75
N LEU A 606 21.52 -22.73 3.27
CA LEU A 606 20.59 -23.25 4.29
C LEU A 606 20.53 -22.35 5.53
N LEU A 607 21.67 -21.85 6.00
CA LEU A 607 21.74 -20.97 7.17
C LEU A 607 21.13 -19.58 6.91
N CYS A 608 21.13 -19.09 5.67
CA CYS A 608 20.46 -17.84 5.29
C CYS A 608 18.94 -18.03 5.11
N TRP A 609 18.53 -19.17 4.54
CA TRP A 609 17.12 -19.48 4.26
C TRP A 609 16.32 -20.01 5.46
N ALA A 610 16.96 -20.74 6.39
CA ALA A 610 16.27 -21.41 7.49
C ALA A 610 15.47 -20.46 8.41
N PRO A 611 15.96 -19.27 8.81
CA PRO A 611 15.16 -18.33 9.60
C PRO A 611 13.89 -17.89 8.85
N VAL A 612 14.04 -17.56 7.56
CA VAL A 612 12.95 -17.05 6.70
C VAL A 612 11.86 -18.12 6.53
N ALA A 613 12.26 -19.37 6.26
CA ALA A 613 11.34 -20.49 6.16
C ALA A 613 10.64 -20.80 7.49
N PHE A 614 11.36 -20.77 8.62
CA PHE A 614 10.78 -21.04 9.94
C PHE A 614 9.72 -20.01 10.34
N PHE A 615 10.02 -18.71 10.18
CA PHE A 615 9.07 -17.66 10.55
C PHE A 615 7.93 -17.50 9.54
N GLY A 616 8.17 -17.76 8.25
CA GLY A 616 7.11 -17.82 7.24
C GLY A 616 6.11 -18.97 7.45
N VAL A 617 6.61 -20.18 7.77
CA VAL A 617 5.74 -21.34 8.05
C VAL A 617 4.96 -21.17 9.36
N THR A 618 5.53 -20.52 10.38
CA THR A 618 4.80 -20.26 11.65
C THR A 618 3.78 -19.14 11.52
N ALA A 619 4.02 -18.12 10.67
CA ALA A 619 3.00 -17.16 10.26
C ALA A 619 1.83 -17.84 9.52
N LEU A 620 2.11 -18.69 8.52
CA LEU A 620 1.09 -19.49 7.81
C LEU A 620 0.30 -20.44 8.73
N ALA A 621 0.91 -20.92 9.82
CA ALA A 621 0.23 -21.73 10.82
C ALA A 621 -0.67 -20.91 11.77
N GLY A 622 -0.78 -19.60 11.59
CA GLY A 622 -1.56 -18.70 12.45
C GLY A 622 -0.91 -18.40 13.80
N VAL A 623 0.39 -18.69 13.96
CA VAL A 623 1.14 -18.51 15.21
C VAL A 623 2.46 -17.78 14.92
N PRO A 624 2.44 -16.46 14.62
CA PRO A 624 3.64 -15.69 14.37
C PRO A 624 4.53 -15.63 15.64
N LEU A 625 5.66 -16.35 15.61
CA LEU A 625 6.60 -16.44 16.74
C LEU A 625 7.61 -15.27 16.81
N VAL A 626 7.49 -14.28 15.92
CA VAL A 626 8.36 -13.12 15.81
C VAL A 626 7.52 -11.91 15.43
N ASP A 627 7.73 -10.79 16.13
CA ASP A 627 7.10 -9.52 15.77
C ASP A 627 7.52 -9.11 14.36
N VAL A 628 6.59 -8.50 13.62
CA VAL A 628 6.85 -8.01 12.25
C VAL A 628 8.11 -7.15 12.16
N SER A 629 8.39 -6.37 13.22
CA SER A 629 9.60 -5.55 13.42
C SER A 629 10.91 -6.33 13.28
N HIS A 630 10.96 -7.54 13.85
CA HIS A 630 12.13 -8.42 13.77
C HIS A 630 12.10 -9.22 12.45
N GLY A 631 10.91 -9.52 11.92
CA GLY A 631 10.71 -10.11 10.58
C GLY A 631 11.37 -9.32 9.45
N LYS A 632 11.32 -7.97 9.49
CA LYS A 632 12.02 -7.10 8.53
C LYS A 632 13.52 -7.43 8.41
N VAL A 633 14.21 -7.62 9.53
CA VAL A 633 15.66 -7.91 9.54
C VAL A 633 15.96 -9.24 8.83
N LEU A 634 15.07 -10.23 8.97
CA LEU A 634 15.23 -11.53 8.31
C LEU A 634 15.07 -11.42 6.79
N LEU A 635 14.06 -10.67 6.31
CA LEU A 635 13.77 -10.53 4.88
C LEU A 635 14.71 -9.57 4.15
N VAL A 636 15.16 -8.50 4.81
CA VAL A 636 15.99 -7.45 4.19
C VAL A 636 17.50 -7.75 4.33
N PHE A 637 17.94 -8.46 5.39
CA PHE A 637 19.35 -8.77 5.60
C PHE A 637 19.68 -10.26 5.52
N PHE A 638 18.96 -11.17 6.20
CA PHE A 638 19.36 -12.60 6.19
C PHE A 638 19.05 -13.31 4.87
N TYR A 639 17.85 -13.13 4.31
CA TYR A 639 17.45 -13.74 3.03
C TYR A 639 18.46 -13.48 1.88
N PRO A 640 18.98 -12.25 1.67
CA PRO A 640 19.92 -11.97 0.59
C PRO A 640 21.39 -12.34 0.86
N LEU A 641 21.78 -12.74 2.09
CA LEU A 641 23.20 -13.01 2.41
C LEU A 641 23.81 -14.14 1.58
N ASN A 642 23.02 -15.14 1.15
CA ASN A 642 23.52 -16.20 0.27
C ASN A 642 24.05 -15.64 -1.07
N ALA A 643 23.30 -14.71 -1.67
CA ALA A 643 23.65 -14.11 -2.95
C ALA A 643 24.97 -13.31 -2.91
N CYS A 644 25.34 -12.74 -1.76
CA CYS A 644 26.66 -12.13 -1.59
C CYS A 644 27.77 -13.13 -1.21
N ALA A 645 27.43 -14.25 -0.55
CA ALA A 645 28.40 -15.26 -0.13
C ALA A 645 28.95 -16.09 -1.31
N ASN A 646 28.10 -16.46 -2.27
CA ASN A 646 28.42 -17.37 -3.37
C ASN A 646 29.68 -16.97 -4.18
N PRO A 647 29.87 -15.71 -4.62
CA PRO A 647 31.10 -15.26 -5.28
C PRO A 647 32.40 -15.51 -4.49
N PHE A 648 32.41 -15.24 -3.18
CA PHE A 648 33.58 -15.49 -2.33
C PHE A 648 33.83 -16.99 -2.15
N LEU A 649 32.77 -17.79 -2.06
CA LEU A 649 32.86 -19.25 -1.98
C LEU A 649 33.42 -19.83 -3.28
N TYR A 650 33.05 -19.33 -4.47
CA TYR A 650 33.71 -19.73 -5.71
C TYR A 650 35.19 -19.33 -5.73
N ALA A 651 35.52 -18.10 -5.31
CA ALA A 651 36.90 -17.61 -5.25
C ALA A 651 37.79 -18.44 -4.31
N ILE A 652 37.31 -18.77 -3.12
CA ILE A 652 38.06 -19.53 -2.13
C ILE A 652 38.14 -21.01 -2.53
N LEU A 653 37.01 -21.63 -2.89
CA LEU A 653 36.90 -23.08 -3.01
C LEU A 653 37.38 -23.60 -4.37
N THR A 654 37.18 -22.86 -5.46
CA THR A 654 37.42 -23.33 -6.83
C THR A 654 38.80 -22.89 -7.36
N LYS A 655 39.77 -23.82 -7.35
CA LYS A 655 41.16 -23.57 -7.82
C LYS A 655 41.22 -23.13 -9.30
N GLN A 656 40.30 -23.60 -10.14
CA GLN A 656 40.26 -23.20 -11.55
C GLN A 656 39.77 -21.77 -11.71
N TYR A 657 38.68 -21.38 -11.05
CA TYR A 657 38.18 -19.99 -11.06
C TYR A 657 39.27 -18.98 -10.67
N ARG A 658 40.10 -19.29 -9.66
CA ARG A 658 41.27 -18.45 -9.32
C ARG A 658 42.29 -18.33 -10.45
N ARG A 659 42.59 -19.41 -11.16
CA ARG A 659 43.49 -19.34 -12.35
C ARG A 659 42.89 -18.49 -13.45
N ASP A 660 41.60 -18.66 -13.72
CA ASP A 660 40.88 -17.93 -14.76
C ASP A 660 40.83 -16.43 -14.44
N LEU A 661 40.48 -16.06 -13.21
CA LEU A 661 40.49 -14.69 -12.69
C LEU A 661 41.88 -14.04 -12.77
N ILE A 662 42.94 -14.75 -12.39
CA ILE A 662 44.33 -14.24 -12.51
C ILE A 662 44.72 -14.08 -13.99
N THR A 663 44.26 -14.97 -14.88
CA THR A 663 44.51 -14.88 -16.32
C THR A 663 43.76 -13.70 -16.96
N LEU A 664 42.57 -13.36 -16.45
CA LEU A 664 41.83 -12.17 -16.83
C LEU A 664 42.53 -10.89 -16.34
N ILE A 665 42.95 -10.85 -15.07
CA ILE A 665 43.70 -9.72 -14.48
C ILE A 665 45.06 -9.51 -15.17
N ALA A 666 45.66 -10.56 -15.72
CA ALA A 666 46.83 -10.44 -16.59
C ALA A 666 46.50 -9.67 -17.90
N ARG A 667 45.35 -9.97 -18.52
CA ARG A 667 44.92 -9.38 -19.79
C ARG A 667 44.55 -7.89 -19.68
N THR A 668 44.22 -7.39 -18.49
CA THR A 668 44.01 -5.95 -18.26
C THR A 668 45.32 -5.17 -18.06
N GLY A 669 46.49 -5.85 -18.07
CA GLY A 669 47.83 -5.23 -18.07
C GLY A 669 48.29 -4.62 -16.74
N GLN A 670 47.40 -4.47 -15.75
CA GLN A 670 47.70 -3.78 -14.49
C GLN A 670 48.51 -4.62 -13.49
N CYS A 671 48.65 -5.94 -13.69
CA CYS A 671 49.12 -6.87 -12.64
C CYS A 671 50.05 -8.01 -13.14
N ASN A 672 50.92 -7.76 -14.13
CA ASN A 672 51.79 -8.79 -14.72
C ASN A 672 52.65 -9.57 -13.69
N TRP A 673 53.16 -8.91 -12.66
CA TRP A 673 53.88 -9.52 -11.53
C TRP A 673 53.10 -10.66 -10.83
N LEU A 674 51.78 -10.53 -10.73
CA LEU A 674 50.92 -11.53 -10.09
C LEU A 674 50.94 -12.87 -10.85
N VAL A 675 51.14 -12.81 -12.16
CA VAL A 675 51.17 -13.96 -13.08
C VAL A 675 52.47 -14.76 -12.89
N GLU A 676 53.62 -14.08 -12.80
CA GLU A 676 54.91 -14.73 -12.58
C GLU A 676 54.94 -15.46 -11.23
N ARG A 677 54.45 -14.79 -10.17
CA ARG A 677 54.33 -15.37 -8.83
C ARG A 677 53.44 -16.62 -8.80
N TYR A 678 52.41 -16.68 -9.65
CA TYR A 678 51.56 -17.87 -9.78
C TYR A 678 52.12 -18.97 -10.71
N LYS A 679 52.95 -18.62 -11.71
CA LYS A 679 53.71 -19.59 -12.51
C LYS A 679 54.75 -20.31 -11.66
N LEU A 680 55.51 -19.58 -10.83
CA LEU A 680 56.51 -20.13 -9.91
C LEU A 680 55.91 -21.07 -8.85
N ALA A 681 54.64 -20.87 -8.48
CA ALA A 681 53.92 -21.76 -7.55
C ALA A 681 53.32 -23.02 -8.21
N ALA A 682 53.58 -23.25 -9.50
CA ALA A 682 53.02 -24.37 -10.28
C ALA A 682 54.04 -25.44 -10.70
N THR A 683 55.35 -25.17 -10.59
CA THR A 683 56.40 -26.18 -10.78
C THR A 683 56.36 -27.21 -9.64
N PRO A 684 56.33 -28.53 -9.94
CA PRO A 684 56.52 -29.54 -8.89
C PRO A 684 57.93 -29.45 -8.29
N PRO A 685 58.14 -29.89 -7.04
CA PRO A 685 59.49 -30.00 -6.49
C PRO A 685 60.31 -30.99 -7.33
N PRO A 686 61.63 -30.77 -7.49
CA PRO A 686 62.49 -31.68 -8.23
C PRO A 686 62.47 -33.06 -7.55
N THR A 687 61.99 -34.07 -8.28
CA THR A 687 62.12 -35.47 -7.85
C THR A 687 63.59 -35.84 -7.80
N ALA A 688 64.07 -36.24 -6.64
CA ALA A 688 65.46 -36.66 -6.46
C ALA A 688 65.74 -37.95 -7.24
N HIS A 689 66.23 -37.80 -8.48
CA HIS A 689 67.08 -38.74 -9.25
C HIS A 689 67.31 -38.17 -10.66
N THR A 690 68.36 -37.36 -10.84
CA THR A 690 68.96 -37.05 -12.16
C THR A 690 70.36 -36.48 -11.94
N ASN A 691 71.31 -36.80 -12.83
CA ASN A 691 72.73 -36.46 -12.63
C ASN A 691 73.02 -34.97 -12.93
N PRO A 692 73.95 -34.32 -12.18
CA PRO A 692 74.21 -32.88 -12.27
C PRO A 692 75.12 -32.48 -13.45
N SER A 693 74.92 -33.07 -14.64
CA SER A 693 75.86 -32.94 -15.77
C SER A 693 75.20 -32.96 -17.14
N ALA A 694 74.17 -32.11 -17.35
CA ALA A 694 73.69 -31.70 -18.67
C ALA A 694 73.12 -30.27 -18.60
N PRO A 695 73.43 -29.37 -19.57
CA PRO A 695 72.77 -28.07 -19.65
C PRO A 695 71.30 -28.24 -20.10
N ALA A 696 70.38 -27.54 -19.46
CA ALA A 696 68.95 -27.67 -19.76
C ALA A 696 68.60 -27.07 -21.13
N ALA A 697 68.05 -27.88 -22.03
CA ALA A 697 67.52 -27.42 -23.31
C ALA A 697 66.22 -26.61 -23.09
N LEU A 698 66.27 -25.31 -23.37
CA LEU A 698 65.08 -24.45 -23.42
C LEU A 698 64.23 -24.81 -24.65
N VAL A 699 62.99 -25.24 -24.42
CA VAL A 699 61.98 -25.40 -25.48
C VAL A 699 61.18 -24.09 -25.58
N PRO A 700 61.28 -23.34 -26.69
CA PRO A 700 60.48 -22.14 -26.90
C PRO A 700 59.08 -22.50 -27.41
N LEU A 701 58.03 -21.87 -26.87
CA LEU A 701 56.68 -21.98 -27.41
C LEU A 701 55.94 -20.63 -27.40
N VAL A 702 55.73 -20.13 -28.62
CA VAL A 702 54.70 -19.17 -29.06
C VAL A 702 54.74 -17.77 -28.44
N ASP A 703 55.41 -16.85 -29.15
CA ASP A 703 55.09 -15.42 -29.09
C ASP A 703 53.67 -15.18 -29.62
N TYR A 704 52.81 -14.59 -28.79
CA TYR A 704 51.50 -14.09 -29.23
C TYR A 704 51.63 -12.62 -29.66
N ASN A 705 52.19 -12.38 -30.85
CA ASN A 705 52.40 -11.04 -31.38
C ASN A 705 51.15 -10.51 -32.14
N ARG A 706 51.05 -9.19 -32.21
CA ARG A 706 49.82 -8.40 -32.44
C ARG A 706 49.53 -8.17 -33.94
N SER A 707 48.51 -8.83 -34.49
CA SER A 707 48.08 -8.68 -35.89
C SER A 707 46.69 -8.03 -36.04
N ILE A 708 46.64 -6.69 -35.96
CA ILE A 708 45.53 -5.89 -36.50
C ILE A 708 46.11 -4.79 -37.41
N SER A 709 46.37 -5.16 -38.66
CA SER A 709 46.47 -4.28 -39.83
C SER A 709 46.55 -5.16 -41.10
N GLN A 710 46.34 -4.56 -42.28
CA GLN A 710 46.50 -5.18 -43.60
C GLN A 710 45.57 -6.37 -43.92
N VAL A 711 44.27 -6.09 -44.01
CA VAL A 711 43.38 -6.78 -44.96
C VAL A 711 42.88 -5.74 -45.98
N THR A 712 43.67 -5.51 -47.03
CA THR A 712 43.28 -4.84 -48.30
C THR A 712 44.47 -4.85 -49.24
N LYS A 713 44.25 -5.19 -50.53
CA LYS A 713 45.26 -5.29 -51.61
C LYS A 713 46.28 -6.42 -51.40
N ASN A 714 46.49 -7.38 -52.30
CA ASN A 714 46.16 -7.49 -53.74
C ASN A 714 45.54 -8.86 -54.09
N GLY A 715 44.96 -8.93 -55.29
CA GLY A 715 44.82 -10.18 -56.05
C GLY A 715 45.60 -10.08 -57.38
N GLU A 716 45.31 -11.01 -58.30
CA GLU A 716 45.82 -11.13 -59.68
C GLU A 716 47.23 -11.72 -59.89
N ALA A 717 47.30 -12.61 -60.90
CA ALA A 717 48.49 -13.04 -61.68
C ALA A 717 49.64 -13.81 -60.97
N GLU A 718 50.31 -14.80 -61.60
CA GLU A 718 50.00 -15.53 -62.84
C GLU A 718 50.62 -16.95 -62.86
N ILE A 719 50.42 -17.65 -63.98
CA ILE A 719 50.80 -19.03 -64.29
C ILE A 719 52.32 -19.20 -64.51
N LEU A 720 52.98 -20.08 -63.75
CA LEU A 720 53.69 -21.29 -64.26
C LEU A 720 54.21 -22.20 -63.13
#